data_AF-A0A7V6M188-F1
#
_entry.id   AF-A0A7V6M188-F1
#
_cell.length_a   1.000
_cell.length_b   1.000
_cell.length_c   1.000
_cell.angle_alpha   90.00
_cell.angle_beta   90.00
_cell.angle_gamma   90.00
#
_symmetry.space_group_name_H-M   'P 1'
#
loop_
_entity.id
_entity.type
_entity.pdbx_description
1 polymer ?
#
loop_
_entity_poly.entity_id
_entity_poly.type
_entity_poly.pdbx_seq_one_letter_code
_entity_poly.pdbx_strand_id
1 'polypeptide(L)'
;MKIITRLFFFFYTLLIVCSSCQKVTFTPMTNFPEGDTVYLDMDLQNAVTEGIIIPTERQVKTGMFNFTFHFVGDAEKRYFYKIYYQNESYKFDESDSLASENFYGSWEEVNIGFKPIVEMGDITDSFRIVGNPRDEKIYYGADISQNVFNQENIEKIVEEIKNTPSWYKYIEKKAEDRQISIEKLMYLDATWILKERTNEGHFPNRWKRNPRTGVYSFMLVVCEEEALKTIPDYIQYIGLTSPDSEFVNPYSWFSKQKKRGIYVVKSPRVLKTRAVLTPQQGVFVDELTLPSNDYNIECSEGCGNSDSLYKYALFKQFFSSISKQYTLRNIPLVRDVVSDSNYYTLEEYFHNATLFDSTQLRYDYPVISNSPCKTVNLSPDKQYINIINPGNKDLSVPQKESTGVQSRVGFTYGKFRGKIKFPVMLNQENVWNGLTYAFWLIYQDHHDWNNRRVSKQGYIDKGDDSENPYYHPTRYYSEIDIEIVKAAPYWPDIYYWEKENPKPIKRDEMKNNEVVFACTNWDLACKDPKNFKAGINRIPYKNEVFQAIRWYDLYKALTIKTAISNDIFKEEFYYYEIEWKPNEIIWRIGSNPKNMKVVGYVNSQYSSIPNNQMLCIITQEYHYSEWWPPIVFEQGLIPYNQNDIKGRVYEIVIE
;
A
#
# COMPACT_ATOMS: atom_id res chain seq x y z
N MET A 1 -68.43 -25.39 17.30
CA MET A 1 -67.21 -25.35 16.48
C MET A 1 -67.34 -24.40 15.28
N LYS A 2 -67.84 -23.17 15.50
CA LYS A 2 -68.08 -22.14 14.45
C LYS A 2 -67.28 -20.84 14.68
N ILE A 3 -66.40 -20.82 15.69
CA ILE A 3 -65.60 -19.65 16.09
C ILE A 3 -64.13 -19.77 15.62
N ILE A 4 -63.65 -20.97 15.32
CA ILE A 4 -62.24 -21.21 14.94
C ILE A 4 -61.97 -20.92 13.46
N THR A 5 -62.97 -21.01 12.58
CA THR A 5 -62.80 -20.77 11.14
C THR A 5 -62.75 -19.29 10.75
N ARG A 6 -63.21 -18.37 11.62
CA ARG A 6 -63.12 -16.91 11.37
C ARG A 6 -61.80 -16.29 11.86
N LEU A 7 -61.10 -16.90 12.82
CA LEU A 7 -59.78 -16.43 13.26
C LEU A 7 -58.66 -16.81 12.28
N PHE A 8 -58.76 -17.95 11.60
CA PHE A 8 -57.74 -18.37 10.63
C PHE A 8 -57.77 -17.53 9.35
N PHE A 9 -58.95 -17.06 8.92
CA PHE A 9 -59.05 -16.19 7.75
C PHE A 9 -58.55 -14.76 8.05
N PHE A 10 -58.67 -14.29 9.29
CA PHE A 10 -58.18 -12.98 9.72
C PHE A 10 -56.66 -12.95 9.92
N PHE A 11 -56.05 -14.06 10.33
CA PHE A 11 -54.59 -14.18 10.42
C PHE A 11 -53.92 -14.34 9.04
N TYR A 12 -54.57 -15.01 8.08
CA TYR A 12 -54.03 -15.16 6.73
C TYR A 12 -54.17 -13.88 5.87
N THR A 13 -55.20 -13.07 6.09
CA THR A 13 -55.29 -11.74 5.47
C THR A 13 -54.40 -10.69 6.13
N LEU A 14 -54.05 -10.83 7.42
CA LEU A 14 -53.08 -9.93 8.07
C LEU A 14 -51.62 -10.25 7.69
N LEU A 15 -51.31 -11.49 7.31
CA LEU A 15 -49.96 -11.90 6.86
C LEU A 15 -49.68 -11.54 5.39
N ILE A 16 -50.70 -11.33 4.56
CA ILE A 16 -50.53 -10.90 3.15
C ILE A 16 -50.54 -9.36 3.00
N VAL A 17 -50.97 -8.62 4.03
CA VAL A 17 -50.98 -7.13 4.02
C VAL A 17 -49.68 -6.54 4.59
N CYS A 18 -48.75 -7.35 5.09
CA CYS A 18 -47.51 -6.85 5.70
C CYS A 18 -46.28 -6.76 4.77
N SER A 19 -46.41 -7.09 3.48
CA SER A 19 -45.29 -7.07 2.51
C SER A 19 -45.39 -6.02 1.40
N SER A 20 -46.45 -5.21 1.33
CA SER A 20 -46.64 -4.20 0.26
C SER A 20 -46.74 -2.74 0.73
N CYS A 21 -46.21 -2.41 1.91
CA CYS A 21 -46.36 -1.06 2.49
C CYS A 21 -45.07 -0.21 2.51
N GLN A 22 -44.00 -0.63 1.82
CA GLN A 22 -42.82 0.21 1.62
C GLN A 22 -43.05 1.14 0.43
N LYS A 23 -43.03 2.46 0.66
CA LYS A 23 -43.12 3.48 -0.40
C LYS A 23 -41.97 3.41 -1.41
N VAL A 24 -40.83 2.84 -1.00
CA VAL A 24 -39.63 2.73 -1.82
C VAL A 24 -38.97 1.37 -1.57
N THR A 25 -38.69 0.60 -2.62
CA THR A 25 -37.81 -0.58 -2.58
C THR A 25 -36.62 -0.35 -3.50
N PHE A 26 -35.44 -0.87 -3.19
CA PHE A 26 -34.21 -0.56 -3.94
C PHE A 26 -33.28 -1.77 -4.05
N THR A 27 -32.95 -2.12 -5.30
CA THR A 27 -32.05 -3.23 -5.65
C THR A 27 -30.90 -2.70 -6.52
N PRO A 28 -29.68 -2.56 -5.97
CA PRO A 28 -28.49 -2.22 -6.74
C PRO A 28 -27.94 -3.45 -7.47
N MET A 29 -27.22 -3.20 -8.57
CA MET A 29 -26.50 -4.23 -9.34
C MET A 29 -27.45 -5.34 -9.87
N THR A 30 -28.56 -4.95 -10.47
CA THR A 30 -29.59 -5.86 -11.04
C THR A 30 -29.10 -6.62 -12.26
N ASN A 31 -28.01 -6.17 -12.88
CA ASN A 31 -27.32 -6.87 -13.97
C ASN A 31 -26.28 -7.90 -13.49
N PHE A 32 -26.28 -8.24 -12.20
CA PHE A 32 -25.45 -9.29 -11.60
C PHE A 32 -26.35 -10.38 -10.97
N PRO A 33 -25.84 -11.61 -10.76
CA PRO A 33 -26.62 -12.70 -10.16
C PRO A 33 -27.32 -12.30 -8.86
N GLU A 34 -28.53 -12.81 -8.63
CA GLU A 34 -29.32 -12.53 -7.42
C GLU A 34 -28.58 -12.94 -6.12
N GLY A 35 -28.96 -12.33 -4.99
CA GLY A 35 -28.38 -12.57 -3.66
C GLY A 35 -27.99 -11.30 -2.90
N ASP A 36 -27.45 -11.46 -1.70
CA ASP A 36 -27.11 -10.32 -0.82
C ASP A 36 -25.72 -9.76 -1.08
N THR A 37 -24.88 -10.43 -1.87
CA THR A 37 -23.50 -9.98 -2.14
C THR A 37 -23.11 -10.24 -3.58
N VAL A 38 -22.64 -9.19 -4.25
CA VAL A 38 -21.94 -9.28 -5.53
C VAL A 38 -20.45 -9.32 -5.26
N TYR A 39 -19.76 -10.34 -5.76
CA TYR A 39 -18.31 -10.44 -5.71
C TYR A 39 -17.74 -10.01 -7.07
N LEU A 40 -16.85 -9.02 -7.07
CA LEU A 40 -16.24 -8.54 -8.30
C LEU A 40 -14.81 -8.05 -8.01
N ASP A 41 -13.82 -8.81 -8.48
CA ASP A 41 -12.41 -8.42 -8.40
C ASP A 41 -12.17 -7.19 -9.29
N MET A 42 -11.36 -6.23 -8.83
CA MET A 42 -11.05 -5.02 -9.60
C MET A 42 -10.33 -5.39 -10.90
N ASP A 43 -10.74 -4.77 -12.00
CA ASP A 43 -10.04 -4.86 -13.27
C ASP A 43 -8.88 -3.86 -13.28
N LEU A 44 -7.65 -4.40 -13.27
CA LEU A 44 -6.43 -3.60 -13.13
C LEU A 44 -5.74 -3.29 -14.47
N GLN A 45 -6.31 -3.67 -15.62
CA GLN A 45 -5.63 -3.56 -16.92
C GLN A 45 -5.07 -2.14 -17.14
N ASN A 46 -5.85 -1.09 -16.91
CA ASN A 46 -5.40 0.31 -17.11
C ASN A 46 -5.16 1.05 -15.79
N ALA A 47 -5.11 0.36 -14.66
CA ALA A 47 -5.17 1.00 -13.34
C ALA A 47 -3.98 1.93 -13.04
N VAL A 48 -2.83 1.67 -13.66
CA VAL A 48 -1.61 2.45 -13.46
C VAL A 48 -1.74 3.87 -13.99
N THR A 49 -2.38 4.06 -15.16
CA THR A 49 -2.44 5.36 -15.83
C THR A 49 -3.83 5.99 -15.79
N GLU A 50 -4.89 5.18 -15.79
CA GLU A 50 -6.29 5.65 -15.84
C GLU A 50 -6.99 5.56 -14.46
N GLY A 51 -6.37 4.86 -13.50
CA GLY A 51 -7.00 4.52 -12.22
C GLY A 51 -8.01 3.37 -12.33
N ILE A 52 -8.56 2.97 -11.18
CA ILE A 52 -9.51 1.84 -11.14
C ILE A 52 -10.94 2.32 -11.37
N ILE A 53 -11.68 1.55 -12.18
CA ILE A 53 -13.11 1.72 -12.50
C ILE A 53 -13.83 0.39 -12.23
N ILE A 54 -15.01 0.45 -11.59
CA ILE A 54 -15.79 -0.74 -11.21
C ILE A 54 -17.28 -0.51 -11.51
N PRO A 55 -17.91 -1.26 -12.42
CA PRO A 55 -17.31 -2.27 -13.29
C PRO A 55 -16.70 -1.62 -14.55
N THR A 56 -15.86 -2.35 -15.28
CA THR A 56 -15.41 -2.00 -16.63
C THR A 56 -16.23 -2.73 -17.70
N GLU A 57 -16.07 -2.35 -18.97
CA GLU A 57 -16.68 -3.06 -20.10
C GLU A 57 -16.23 -4.54 -20.22
N ARG A 58 -15.05 -4.88 -19.69
CA ARG A 58 -14.55 -6.26 -19.61
C ARG A 58 -15.25 -7.09 -18.55
N GLN A 59 -15.83 -6.44 -17.55
CA GLN A 59 -16.56 -7.09 -16.45
C GLN A 59 -18.06 -7.16 -16.72
N VAL A 60 -18.62 -6.12 -17.34
CA VAL A 60 -20.02 -6.09 -17.78
C VAL A 60 -20.13 -5.26 -19.06
N LYS A 61 -20.93 -5.70 -20.03
CA LYS A 61 -21.00 -5.09 -21.38
C LYS A 61 -21.25 -3.58 -21.39
N THR A 62 -21.95 -3.05 -20.39
CA THR A 62 -22.27 -1.61 -20.27
C THR A 62 -21.18 -0.80 -19.58
N GLY A 63 -20.21 -1.44 -18.92
CA GLY A 63 -19.28 -0.77 -18.01
C GLY A 63 -19.95 -0.10 -16.80
N MET A 64 -21.18 -0.52 -16.47
CA MET A 64 -22.00 0.08 -15.42
C MET A 64 -22.75 -0.97 -14.59
N PHE A 65 -22.95 -0.70 -13.30
CA PHE A 65 -23.96 -1.36 -12.49
C PHE A 65 -25.35 -0.81 -12.83
N ASN A 66 -26.30 -1.69 -13.11
CA ASN A 66 -27.70 -1.30 -13.20
C ASN A 66 -28.33 -1.35 -11.81
N PHE A 67 -29.25 -0.44 -11.51
CA PHE A 67 -30.09 -0.54 -10.32
C PHE A 67 -31.54 -0.31 -10.68
N THR A 68 -32.43 -0.93 -9.91
CA THR A 68 -33.87 -0.76 -10.04
C THR A 68 -34.44 -0.41 -8.68
N PHE A 69 -35.41 0.50 -8.66
CA PHE A 69 -36.17 0.81 -7.46
C PHE A 69 -37.65 0.96 -7.80
N HIS A 70 -38.51 0.48 -6.90
CA HIS A 70 -39.94 0.70 -7.01
C HIS A 70 -40.32 1.90 -6.14
N PHE A 71 -41.08 2.84 -6.68
CA PHE A 71 -41.57 4.00 -5.92
C PHE A 71 -43.07 4.22 -6.10
N VAL A 72 -43.78 4.37 -4.97
CA VAL A 72 -45.17 4.80 -4.93
C VAL A 72 -45.29 6.09 -4.12
N GLY A 73 -45.79 7.13 -4.76
CA GLY A 73 -45.99 8.46 -4.16
C GLY A 73 -47.39 9.01 -4.40
N ASP A 74 -47.61 10.22 -3.92
CA ASP A 74 -48.78 11.05 -4.22
C ASP A 74 -48.67 11.62 -5.64
N ALA A 75 -49.60 11.27 -6.54
CA ALA A 75 -49.58 11.65 -7.94
C ALA A 75 -49.64 13.18 -8.19
N GLU A 76 -50.08 13.96 -7.20
CA GLU A 76 -50.11 15.43 -7.28
C GLU A 76 -48.75 16.08 -6.97
N LYS A 77 -47.79 15.29 -6.48
CA LYS A 77 -46.46 15.77 -6.09
C LYS A 77 -45.38 15.35 -7.07
N ARG A 78 -44.35 16.18 -7.18
CA ARG A 78 -43.11 15.84 -7.90
C ARG A 78 -42.09 15.24 -6.95
N TYR A 79 -41.40 14.21 -7.45
CA TYR A 79 -40.38 13.49 -6.71
C TYR A 79 -39.07 13.43 -7.50
N PHE A 80 -37.98 13.31 -6.77
CA PHE A 80 -36.65 13.18 -7.30
C PHE A 80 -35.89 12.08 -6.57
N TYR A 81 -34.88 11.50 -7.21
CA TYR A 81 -34.05 10.45 -6.63
C TYR A 81 -32.55 10.66 -6.84
N LYS A 82 -31.75 10.10 -5.94
CA LYS A 82 -30.29 10.05 -6.05
C LYS A 82 -29.74 8.80 -5.39
N ILE A 83 -28.75 8.19 -6.03
CA ILE A 83 -27.99 7.05 -5.50
C ILE A 83 -26.67 7.51 -4.90
N TYR A 84 -26.27 6.90 -3.78
CA TYR A 84 -24.95 7.05 -3.16
C TYR A 84 -24.36 5.68 -2.84
N TYR A 85 -23.05 5.56 -2.91
CA TYR A 85 -22.29 4.41 -2.43
C TYR A 85 -21.22 4.83 -1.43
N GLN A 86 -20.82 3.90 -0.56
CA GLN A 86 -19.74 4.10 0.41
C GLN A 86 -18.98 2.79 0.63
N ASN A 87 -17.65 2.86 0.80
CA ASN A 87 -16.85 1.75 1.31
C ASN A 87 -17.08 1.59 2.82
N GLU A 88 -17.47 0.40 3.25
CA GLU A 88 -17.75 0.06 4.65
C GLU A 88 -16.58 -0.59 5.38
N SER A 89 -15.64 -1.19 4.64
CA SER A 89 -14.52 -1.93 5.24
C SER A 89 -13.50 -1.04 5.94
N TYR A 90 -13.24 0.15 5.39
CA TYR A 90 -12.19 1.07 5.86
C TYR A 90 -12.75 2.46 6.09
N LYS A 91 -13.86 2.57 6.81
CA LYS A 91 -14.52 3.84 7.14
C LYS A 91 -14.32 4.24 8.60
N PHE A 92 -14.43 5.55 8.84
CA PHE A 92 -14.82 6.10 10.12
C PHE A 92 -16.34 5.96 10.30
N ASP A 93 -16.77 5.87 11.56
CA ASP A 93 -18.19 5.89 11.91
C ASP A 93 -18.86 7.18 11.41
N GLU A 94 -20.13 7.12 11.01
CA GLU A 94 -20.87 8.27 10.50
C GLU A 94 -20.97 9.45 11.50
N SER A 95 -20.82 9.18 12.80
CA SER A 95 -20.78 10.22 13.83
C SER A 95 -19.39 10.85 14.03
N ASP A 96 -18.33 10.24 13.51
CA ASP A 96 -16.96 10.73 13.62
C ASP A 96 -16.76 12.01 12.80
N SER A 97 -15.95 12.95 13.31
CA SER A 97 -15.52 14.15 12.58
C SER A 97 -14.79 13.83 11.26
N LEU A 98 -14.18 12.65 11.16
CA LEU A 98 -13.42 12.18 10.01
C LEU A 98 -14.28 11.38 9.00
N ALA A 99 -15.61 11.30 9.20
CA ALA A 99 -16.51 10.62 8.27
C ALA A 99 -16.46 11.19 6.84
N SER A 100 -16.02 12.45 6.68
CA SER A 100 -15.75 13.11 5.40
C SER A 100 -14.58 12.48 4.61
N GLU A 101 -13.67 11.76 5.28
CA GLU A 101 -12.55 11.03 4.65
C GLU A 101 -12.94 9.65 4.14
N ASN A 102 -14.15 9.17 4.45
CA ASN A 102 -14.66 7.91 3.92
C ASN A 102 -14.66 7.95 2.39
N PHE A 103 -14.48 6.79 1.76
CA PHE A 103 -14.61 6.68 0.32
C PHE A 103 -16.09 6.54 -0.05
N TYR A 104 -16.67 7.56 -0.68
CA TYR A 104 -18.07 7.59 -1.09
C TYR A 104 -18.25 8.33 -2.42
N GLY A 105 -19.36 8.07 -3.10
CA GLY A 105 -19.70 8.68 -4.38
C GLY A 105 -21.16 8.50 -4.79
N SER A 106 -21.49 8.86 -6.04
CA SER A 106 -22.83 8.77 -6.65
C SER A 106 -22.71 8.34 -8.11
N TRP A 107 -23.32 9.07 -9.05
CA TRP A 107 -22.92 9.00 -10.45
C TRP A 107 -21.49 9.52 -10.64
N GLU A 108 -20.85 9.11 -11.73
CA GLU A 108 -19.50 9.54 -12.08
C GLU A 108 -19.44 11.04 -12.38
N GLU A 109 -20.46 11.57 -13.06
CA GLU A 109 -20.58 12.99 -13.31
C GLU A 109 -21.09 13.70 -12.05
N VAL A 110 -20.18 14.35 -11.34
CA VAL A 110 -20.46 14.98 -10.02
C VAL A 110 -21.45 16.13 -10.07
N ASN A 111 -21.71 16.68 -11.26
CA ASN A 111 -22.70 17.74 -11.52
C ASN A 111 -24.13 17.20 -11.62
N ILE A 112 -24.34 15.88 -11.62
CA ILE A 112 -25.67 15.29 -11.57
C ILE A 112 -26.21 15.40 -10.14
N GLY A 113 -27.24 16.23 -9.96
CA GLY A 113 -28.00 16.39 -8.71
C GLY A 113 -29.00 15.26 -8.49
N PHE A 114 -30.17 15.56 -7.92
CA PHE A 114 -31.28 14.61 -7.88
C PHE A 114 -32.01 14.56 -9.23
N LYS A 115 -32.22 13.36 -9.78
CA LYS A 115 -32.95 13.16 -11.05
C LYS A 115 -34.47 13.14 -10.81
N PRO A 116 -35.31 13.74 -11.67
CA PRO A 116 -36.77 13.68 -11.52
C PRO A 116 -37.30 12.26 -11.74
N ILE A 117 -38.33 11.88 -10.97
CA ILE A 117 -39.15 10.69 -11.23
C ILE A 117 -40.29 11.11 -12.15
N VAL A 118 -40.24 10.67 -13.41
CA VAL A 118 -41.24 11.02 -14.44
C VAL A 118 -42.50 10.14 -14.29
N GLU A 119 -42.32 8.86 -14.02
CA GLU A 119 -43.39 7.88 -13.85
C GLU A 119 -43.15 7.07 -12.57
N MET A 120 -44.20 6.88 -11.78
CA MET A 120 -44.16 6.04 -10.57
C MET A 120 -44.18 4.56 -10.96
N GLY A 121 -43.70 3.69 -10.08
CA GLY A 121 -43.54 2.27 -10.36
C GLY A 121 -42.07 1.88 -10.39
N ASP A 122 -41.68 1.05 -11.36
CA ASP A 122 -40.31 0.55 -11.48
C ASP A 122 -39.43 1.50 -12.29
N ILE A 123 -38.42 2.06 -11.64
CA ILE A 123 -37.43 2.94 -12.26
C ILE A 123 -36.10 2.21 -12.33
N THR A 124 -35.44 2.26 -13.49
CA THR A 124 -34.11 1.67 -13.72
C THR A 124 -33.15 2.75 -14.16
N ASP A 125 -31.93 2.71 -13.62
CA ASP A 125 -30.83 3.60 -13.96
C ASP A 125 -29.50 2.87 -13.71
N SER A 126 -28.37 3.55 -13.90
CA SER A 126 -27.05 2.94 -13.78
C SER A 126 -26.01 3.86 -13.16
N PHE A 127 -24.93 3.28 -12.66
CA PHE A 127 -23.78 3.98 -12.08
C PHE A 127 -22.52 3.12 -12.16
N ARG A 128 -21.36 3.72 -11.89
CA ARG A 128 -20.10 3.01 -11.66
C ARG A 128 -19.30 3.68 -10.55
N ILE A 129 -18.38 2.94 -9.96
CA ILE A 129 -17.44 3.40 -8.93
C ILE A 129 -16.12 3.72 -9.63
N VAL A 130 -15.56 4.89 -9.36
CA VAL A 130 -14.35 5.39 -10.02
C VAL A 130 -13.39 5.96 -8.98
N GLY A 131 -12.09 5.97 -9.29
CA GLY A 131 -11.13 6.77 -8.54
C GLY A 131 -11.47 8.27 -8.60
N ASN A 132 -11.11 9.00 -7.54
CA ASN A 132 -11.52 10.39 -7.31
C ASN A 132 -13.04 10.62 -7.52
N PRO A 133 -13.92 9.94 -6.77
CA PRO A 133 -15.36 9.94 -7.04
C PRO A 133 -16.06 11.29 -6.77
N ARG A 134 -15.37 12.24 -6.12
CA ARG A 134 -15.86 13.59 -5.82
C ARG A 134 -15.25 14.67 -6.71
N ASP A 135 -14.46 14.27 -7.71
CA ASP A 135 -13.80 15.21 -8.62
C ASP A 135 -12.92 16.27 -7.92
N GLU A 136 -12.22 15.87 -6.86
CA GLU A 136 -11.37 16.75 -6.07
C GLU A 136 -10.19 17.25 -6.89
N LYS A 137 -10.03 18.58 -6.95
CA LYS A 137 -9.00 19.25 -7.75
C LYS A 137 -7.57 18.99 -7.28
N ILE A 138 -7.38 18.61 -6.02
CA ILE A 138 -6.06 18.21 -5.52
C ILE A 138 -5.50 16.98 -6.25
N TYR A 139 -6.37 16.14 -6.83
CA TYR A 139 -5.98 14.96 -7.59
C TYR A 139 -5.89 15.22 -9.10
N TYR A 140 -5.83 16.47 -9.54
CA TYR A 140 -5.64 16.79 -10.95
C TYR A 140 -4.15 16.76 -11.30
N GLY A 141 -3.82 16.75 -12.59
CA GLY A 141 -2.45 16.84 -13.10
C GLY A 141 -2.40 16.70 -14.61
N ALA A 142 -1.28 16.19 -15.13
CA ALA A 142 -1.14 15.91 -16.54
C ALA A 142 -1.85 14.60 -16.91
N ASP A 143 -2.21 14.47 -18.19
CA ASP A 143 -2.68 13.20 -18.74
C ASP A 143 -1.48 12.26 -18.95
N ILE A 144 -1.40 11.23 -18.10
CA ILE A 144 -0.35 10.21 -18.13
C ILE A 144 -0.80 8.92 -18.84
N SER A 145 -1.94 8.94 -19.54
CA SER A 145 -2.45 7.78 -20.28
C SER A 145 -1.50 7.34 -21.40
N GLN A 146 -0.67 8.28 -21.87
CA GLN A 146 0.46 8.04 -22.77
C GLN A 146 1.77 8.08 -21.97
N ASN A 147 2.79 7.38 -22.45
CA ASN A 147 4.11 7.40 -21.83
C ASN A 147 4.70 8.82 -21.90
N VAL A 148 4.62 9.55 -20.79
CA VAL A 148 5.15 10.92 -20.67
C VAL A 148 6.69 10.93 -20.77
N PHE A 149 7.34 9.81 -20.47
CA PHE A 149 8.79 9.65 -20.43
C PHE A 149 9.38 9.12 -21.74
N ASN A 150 8.67 9.28 -22.86
CA ASN A 150 9.21 8.93 -24.17
C ASN A 150 10.35 9.87 -24.58
N GLN A 151 11.18 9.41 -25.53
CA GLN A 151 12.38 10.11 -25.98
C GLN A 151 12.07 11.51 -26.55
N GLU A 152 10.97 11.68 -27.28
CA GLU A 152 10.56 12.97 -27.86
C GLU A 152 10.29 14.03 -26.78
N ASN A 153 9.55 13.66 -25.75
CA ASN A 153 9.26 14.55 -24.62
C ASN A 153 10.54 14.92 -23.86
N ILE A 154 11.45 13.96 -23.67
CA ILE A 154 12.74 14.21 -23.01
C ILE A 154 13.58 15.19 -23.84
N GLU A 155 13.70 14.95 -25.14
CA GLU A 155 14.45 15.82 -26.06
C GLU A 155 13.90 17.24 -26.08
N LYS A 156 12.57 17.40 -26.02
CA LYS A 156 11.94 18.71 -25.90
C LYS A 156 12.39 19.47 -24.65
N ILE A 157 12.44 18.83 -23.49
CA ILE A 157 12.92 19.50 -22.26
C ILE A 157 14.43 19.75 -22.33
N VAL A 158 15.22 18.83 -22.88
CA VAL A 158 16.66 19.05 -23.11
C VAL A 158 16.88 20.28 -23.99
N GLU A 159 16.06 20.47 -25.02
CA GLU A 159 16.12 21.65 -25.88
C GLU A 159 15.67 22.93 -25.14
N GLU A 160 14.65 22.86 -24.27
CA GLU A 160 14.28 23.95 -23.36
C GLU A 160 15.45 24.35 -22.44
N ILE A 161 16.18 23.37 -21.89
CA ILE A 161 17.37 23.60 -21.05
C ILE A 161 18.44 24.34 -21.84
N LYS A 162 18.80 23.83 -23.02
CA LYS A 162 19.83 24.43 -23.90
C LYS A 162 19.49 25.87 -24.30
N ASN A 163 18.21 26.13 -24.57
CA ASN A 163 17.74 27.46 -24.97
C ASN A 163 17.53 28.43 -23.81
N THR A 164 17.78 28.01 -22.56
CA THR A 164 17.68 28.84 -21.35
C THR A 164 19.07 29.06 -20.75
N PRO A 165 19.79 30.17 -21.08
CA PRO A 165 21.20 30.33 -20.73
C PRO A 165 21.53 30.23 -19.24
N SER A 166 20.67 30.75 -18.37
CA SER A 166 20.85 30.68 -16.92
C SER A 166 20.74 29.26 -16.40
N TRP A 167 19.82 28.47 -16.96
CA TRP A 167 19.59 27.09 -16.57
C TRP A 167 20.69 26.18 -17.13
N TYR A 168 21.05 26.33 -18.40
CA TYR A 168 22.17 25.59 -18.98
C TYR A 168 23.46 25.80 -18.16
N LYS A 169 23.78 27.04 -17.78
CA LYS A 169 24.94 27.35 -16.93
C LYS A 169 24.85 26.71 -15.53
N TYR A 170 23.64 26.60 -14.98
CA TYR A 170 23.42 25.88 -13.73
C TYR A 170 23.69 24.37 -13.90
N ILE A 171 23.25 23.78 -15.02
CA ILE A 171 23.53 22.39 -15.37
C ILE A 171 25.03 22.16 -15.56
N GLU A 172 25.75 23.02 -16.29
CA GLU A 172 27.21 22.93 -16.45
C GLU A 172 27.90 22.80 -15.09
N LYS A 173 27.61 23.71 -14.17
CA LYS A 173 28.18 23.70 -12.83
C LYS A 173 27.81 22.43 -12.05
N LYS A 174 26.53 22.05 -12.07
CA LYS A 174 26.04 20.85 -11.37
C LYS A 174 26.65 19.56 -11.96
N ALA A 175 26.98 19.54 -13.25
CA ALA A 175 27.65 18.42 -13.92
C ALA A 175 29.11 18.30 -13.48
N GLU A 176 29.83 19.43 -13.40
CA GLU A 176 31.21 19.50 -12.86
C GLU A 176 31.25 19.03 -11.40
N ASP A 177 30.38 19.56 -10.55
CA ASP A 177 30.31 19.22 -9.12
C ASP A 177 30.02 17.72 -8.90
N ARG A 178 29.24 17.10 -9.79
CA ARG A 178 28.83 15.68 -9.71
C ARG A 178 29.72 14.73 -10.52
N GLN A 179 30.69 15.25 -11.27
CA GLN A 179 31.57 14.47 -12.16
C GLN A 179 30.80 13.60 -13.17
N ILE A 180 29.76 14.16 -13.81
CA ILE A 180 29.00 13.51 -14.89
C ILE A 180 28.97 14.38 -16.15
N SER A 181 28.70 13.81 -17.33
CA SER A 181 28.61 14.61 -18.55
C SER A 181 27.41 15.55 -18.54
N ILE A 182 27.55 16.68 -19.23
CA ILE A 182 26.49 17.67 -19.34
C ILE A 182 25.25 17.12 -20.05
N GLU A 183 25.43 16.34 -21.12
CA GLU A 183 24.32 15.69 -21.83
C GLU A 183 23.53 14.78 -20.91
N LYS A 184 24.23 14.04 -20.03
CA LYS A 184 23.56 13.14 -19.10
C LYS A 184 22.83 13.90 -18.01
N LEU A 185 23.43 14.96 -17.45
CA LEU A 185 22.73 15.76 -16.45
C LEU A 185 21.50 16.47 -17.05
N MET A 186 21.57 16.94 -18.29
CA MET A 186 20.40 17.47 -19.00
C MET A 186 19.30 16.43 -19.13
N TYR A 187 19.62 15.18 -19.50
CA TYR A 187 18.65 14.09 -19.56
C TYR A 187 18.00 13.81 -18.20
N LEU A 188 18.79 13.75 -17.12
CA LEU A 188 18.29 13.50 -15.76
C LEU A 188 17.41 14.65 -15.25
N ASP A 189 17.79 15.90 -15.49
CA ASP A 189 16.97 17.05 -15.10
C ASP A 189 15.70 17.13 -15.98
N ALA A 190 15.79 16.83 -17.28
CA ALA A 190 14.63 16.77 -18.17
C ALA A 190 13.59 15.74 -17.73
N THR A 191 14.05 14.55 -17.39
CA THR A 191 13.18 13.48 -16.91
C THR A 191 12.61 13.75 -15.51
N TRP A 192 13.40 14.35 -14.61
CA TRP A 192 12.91 14.83 -13.33
C TRP A 192 11.78 15.85 -13.52
N ILE A 193 11.95 16.82 -14.43
CA ILE A 193 10.90 17.79 -14.76
C ILE A 193 9.66 17.14 -15.33
N LEU A 194 9.80 16.18 -16.26
CA LEU A 194 8.64 15.47 -16.78
C LEU A 194 7.86 14.78 -15.65
N LYS A 195 8.56 14.21 -14.67
CA LYS A 195 7.95 13.60 -13.49
C LYS A 195 7.21 14.64 -12.63
N GLU A 196 7.83 15.77 -12.33
CA GLU A 196 7.19 16.85 -11.57
C GLU A 196 5.95 17.40 -12.31
N ARG A 197 6.08 17.64 -13.62
CA ARG A 197 4.99 18.11 -14.49
C ARG A 197 3.82 17.13 -14.57
N THR A 198 3.97 15.85 -14.18
CA THR A 198 2.81 14.94 -14.09
C THR A 198 1.77 15.39 -13.06
N ASN A 199 2.17 16.19 -12.08
CA ASN A 199 1.28 16.77 -11.08
C ASN A 199 0.70 18.13 -11.50
N GLU A 200 1.11 18.68 -12.64
CA GLU A 200 0.62 19.94 -13.18
C GLU A 200 -0.42 19.70 -14.26
N GLY A 201 -1.55 20.41 -14.21
CA GLY A 201 -2.56 20.37 -15.26
C GLY A 201 -3.99 20.22 -14.74
N HIS A 202 -4.90 19.99 -15.68
CA HIS A 202 -6.34 19.95 -15.41
C HIS A 202 -6.98 18.59 -15.72
N PHE A 203 -6.18 17.55 -15.95
CA PHE A 203 -6.67 16.20 -16.19
C PHE A 203 -7.02 15.50 -14.86
N PRO A 204 -8.19 14.84 -14.74
CA PRO A 204 -8.58 14.15 -13.52
C PRO A 204 -7.80 12.84 -13.36
N ASN A 205 -6.72 12.86 -12.60
CA ASN A 205 -5.89 11.69 -12.33
C ASN A 205 -6.54 10.76 -11.29
N ARG A 206 -7.52 9.95 -11.74
CA ARG A 206 -8.30 9.04 -10.88
C ARG A 206 -7.44 8.05 -10.09
N TRP A 207 -6.26 7.68 -10.60
CA TRP A 207 -5.29 6.81 -9.93
C TRP A 207 -4.72 7.40 -8.63
N LYS A 208 -4.76 8.73 -8.42
CA LYS A 208 -4.31 9.38 -7.19
C LYS A 208 -5.23 9.14 -5.99
N ARG A 209 -6.46 8.65 -6.24
CA ARG A 209 -7.41 8.25 -5.21
C ARG A 209 -8.25 7.07 -5.70
N ASN A 210 -7.64 5.90 -5.77
CA ASN A 210 -8.33 4.68 -6.22
C ASN A 210 -9.51 4.31 -5.29
N PRO A 211 -10.54 3.61 -5.82
CA PRO A 211 -11.51 2.89 -5.00
C PRO A 211 -10.83 2.00 -3.96
N ARG A 212 -11.35 2.02 -2.73
CA ARG A 212 -10.89 1.14 -1.66
C ARG A 212 -11.34 -0.29 -1.93
N THR A 213 -10.57 -1.27 -1.48
CA THR A 213 -10.98 -2.67 -1.47
C THR A 213 -12.00 -2.94 -0.35
N GLY A 214 -12.62 -4.12 -0.37
CA GLY A 214 -13.55 -4.55 0.67
C GLY A 214 -15.01 -4.39 0.25
N VAL A 215 -15.86 -4.05 1.22
CA VAL A 215 -17.32 -4.03 1.08
C VAL A 215 -17.82 -2.62 0.78
N TYR A 216 -18.75 -2.50 -0.17
CA TYR A 216 -19.49 -1.29 -0.48
C TYR A 216 -20.98 -1.46 -0.20
N SER A 217 -21.58 -0.44 0.41
CA SER A 217 -23.01 -0.32 0.62
C SER A 217 -23.62 0.71 -0.34
N PHE A 218 -24.94 0.61 -0.55
CA PHE A 218 -25.69 1.48 -1.46
C PHE A 218 -26.91 2.09 -0.77
N MET A 219 -27.12 3.38 -0.99
CA MET A 219 -28.20 4.17 -0.43
C MET A 219 -28.93 4.91 -1.54
N LEU A 220 -30.23 4.70 -1.65
CA LEU A 220 -31.12 5.47 -2.50
C LEU A 220 -31.86 6.49 -1.65
N VAL A 221 -31.90 7.73 -2.11
CA VAL A 221 -32.72 8.80 -1.53
C VAL A 221 -33.77 9.21 -2.54
N VAL A 222 -35.04 9.20 -2.13
CA VAL A 222 -36.15 9.78 -2.89
C VAL A 222 -36.73 10.93 -2.08
N CYS A 223 -36.98 12.08 -2.71
CA CYS A 223 -37.53 13.24 -2.02
C CYS A 223 -38.60 13.98 -2.82
N GLU A 224 -39.56 14.56 -2.11
CA GLU A 224 -40.51 15.54 -2.65
C GLU A 224 -39.77 16.82 -3.09
N GLU A 225 -40.28 17.53 -4.10
CA GLU A 225 -39.69 18.78 -4.62
C GLU A 225 -39.43 19.83 -3.52
N GLU A 226 -40.37 20.02 -2.60
CA GLU A 226 -40.19 20.95 -1.47
C GLU A 226 -39.13 20.47 -0.48
N ALA A 227 -39.01 19.15 -0.27
CA ALA A 227 -38.00 18.60 0.62
C ALA A 227 -36.59 18.72 0.00
N LEU A 228 -36.47 18.56 -1.32
CA LEU A 228 -35.23 18.72 -2.09
C LEU A 228 -34.62 20.11 -1.88
N LYS A 229 -35.44 21.18 -1.87
CA LYS A 229 -35.00 22.55 -1.59
C LYS A 229 -34.32 22.74 -0.23
N THR A 230 -34.53 21.80 0.71
CA THR A 230 -33.92 21.83 2.05
C THR A 230 -32.66 20.99 2.17
N ILE A 231 -32.28 20.26 1.11
CA ILE A 231 -31.06 19.48 1.02
C ILE A 231 -29.97 20.42 0.48
N PRO A 232 -28.84 20.63 1.21
CA PRO A 232 -27.78 21.51 0.73
C PRO A 232 -27.18 21.07 -0.60
N ASP A 233 -26.73 22.02 -1.42
CA ASP A 233 -26.13 21.73 -2.73
C ASP A 233 -24.95 20.76 -2.64
N TYR A 234 -24.11 20.86 -1.60
CA TYR A 234 -22.99 19.93 -1.38
C TYR A 234 -23.38 18.49 -1.03
N ILE A 235 -24.65 18.23 -0.72
CA ILE A 235 -25.21 16.88 -0.61
C ILE A 235 -25.81 16.44 -1.95
N GLN A 236 -26.46 17.37 -2.67
CA GLN A 236 -27.04 17.11 -3.99
C GLN A 236 -25.96 16.84 -5.05
N TYR A 237 -24.88 17.60 -5.03
CA TYR A 237 -23.74 17.57 -5.95
C TYR A 237 -22.48 17.21 -5.16
N ILE A 238 -22.06 15.95 -5.23
CA ILE A 238 -21.02 15.39 -4.34
C ILE A 238 -19.61 15.97 -4.56
N GLY A 239 -19.41 16.73 -5.64
CA GLY A 239 -18.17 17.43 -5.93
C GLY A 239 -18.07 18.83 -5.30
N LEU A 240 -19.12 19.31 -4.63
CA LEU A 240 -19.10 20.58 -3.92
C LEU A 240 -18.73 20.39 -2.44
N THR A 241 -18.05 21.37 -1.88
CA THR A 241 -17.76 21.46 -0.45
C THR A 241 -18.83 22.28 0.27
N SER A 242 -18.93 22.11 1.58
CA SER A 242 -19.71 22.97 2.48
C SER A 242 -19.17 24.41 2.47
N PRO A 243 -19.89 25.38 3.08
CA PRO A 243 -19.37 26.74 3.30
C PRO A 243 -18.05 26.79 4.08
N ASP A 244 -17.77 25.77 4.89
CA ASP A 244 -16.52 25.63 5.65
C ASP A 244 -15.39 24.99 4.82
N SER A 245 -15.58 24.84 3.50
CA SER A 245 -14.64 24.19 2.57
C SER A 245 -14.39 22.71 2.86
N GLU A 246 -15.35 22.02 3.49
CA GLU A 246 -15.26 20.60 3.81
C GLU A 246 -16.19 19.76 2.93
N PHE A 247 -15.73 18.59 2.53
CA PHE A 247 -16.63 17.59 1.95
C PHE A 247 -17.51 16.98 3.03
N VAL A 248 -18.80 16.82 2.76
CA VAL A 248 -19.74 16.21 3.69
C VAL A 248 -20.19 14.85 3.19
N ASN A 249 -20.10 13.83 4.04
CA ASN A 249 -20.50 12.48 3.70
C ASN A 249 -22.04 12.35 3.71
N PRO A 250 -22.67 11.96 2.58
CA PRO A 250 -24.12 11.80 2.50
C PRO A 250 -24.68 10.78 3.50
N TYR A 251 -23.97 9.69 3.78
CA TYR A 251 -24.41 8.70 4.78
C TYR A 251 -24.51 9.32 6.17
N SER A 252 -23.51 10.12 6.55
CA SER A 252 -23.51 10.87 7.80
C SER A 252 -24.66 11.89 7.84
N TRP A 253 -24.83 12.68 6.77
CA TRP A 253 -25.86 13.72 6.70
C TRP A 253 -27.28 13.16 6.82
N PHE A 254 -27.63 12.15 6.01
CA PHE A 254 -28.96 11.53 6.03
C PHE A 254 -29.22 10.72 7.31
N SER A 255 -28.18 10.18 7.97
CA SER A 255 -28.35 9.51 9.26
C SER A 255 -28.79 10.46 10.38
N LYS A 256 -28.34 11.73 10.32
CA LYS A 256 -28.62 12.76 11.32
C LYS A 256 -29.93 13.53 11.03
N GLN A 257 -30.37 13.58 9.78
CA GLN A 257 -31.49 14.41 9.32
C GLN A 257 -32.69 13.57 8.87
N LYS A 258 -33.65 13.34 9.78
CA LYS A 258 -34.95 12.76 9.43
C LYS A 258 -35.95 13.86 9.13
N LYS A 259 -36.20 14.14 7.85
CA LYS A 259 -37.17 15.15 7.39
C LYS A 259 -38.36 14.50 6.68
N ARG A 260 -39.54 15.09 6.86
CA ARG A 260 -40.74 14.71 6.11
C ARG A 260 -40.52 14.96 4.62
N GLY A 261 -40.98 14.04 3.78
CA GLY A 261 -40.82 14.12 2.33
C GLY A 261 -39.44 13.66 1.83
N ILE A 262 -38.55 13.18 2.70
CA ILE A 262 -37.31 12.48 2.32
C ILE A 262 -37.41 11.02 2.73
N TYR A 263 -37.22 10.12 1.78
CA TYR A 263 -37.22 8.67 1.95
C TYR A 263 -35.82 8.15 1.66
N VAL A 264 -35.18 7.55 2.67
CA VAL A 264 -33.82 7.01 2.58
C VAL A 264 -33.90 5.49 2.69
N VAL A 265 -33.43 4.79 1.66
CA VAL A 265 -33.40 3.32 1.62
C VAL A 265 -31.95 2.86 1.45
N LYS A 266 -31.44 2.10 2.42
CA LYS A 266 -30.19 1.37 2.28
C LYS A 266 -30.48 -0.03 1.77
N SER A 267 -29.74 -0.47 0.76
CA SER A 267 -29.89 -1.83 0.26
C SER A 267 -29.21 -2.82 1.21
N PRO A 268 -29.82 -4.00 1.46
CA PRO A 268 -29.11 -5.12 2.10
C PRO A 268 -28.07 -5.75 1.17
N ARG A 269 -28.19 -5.55 -0.15
CA ARG A 269 -27.26 -6.08 -1.15
C ARG A 269 -26.00 -5.23 -1.20
N VAL A 270 -24.85 -5.87 -1.08
CA VAL A 270 -23.52 -5.22 -1.03
C VAL A 270 -22.64 -5.67 -2.19
N LEU A 271 -21.64 -4.84 -2.52
CA LEU A 271 -20.55 -5.21 -3.43
C LEU A 271 -19.32 -5.54 -2.60
N LYS A 272 -18.66 -6.66 -2.86
CA LYS A 272 -17.37 -7.00 -2.28
C LYS A 272 -16.31 -7.08 -3.39
N THR A 273 -15.27 -6.28 -3.27
CA THR A 273 -14.19 -6.13 -4.24
C THR A 273 -12.82 -6.34 -3.60
N ARG A 274 -11.87 -6.81 -4.40
CA ARG A 274 -10.45 -6.94 -4.05
C ARG A 274 -9.61 -6.66 -5.28
N ALA A 275 -8.37 -6.23 -5.08
CA ALA A 275 -7.39 -6.09 -6.15
C ALA A 275 -6.43 -7.28 -6.13
N VAL A 276 -6.15 -7.86 -7.29
CA VAL A 276 -5.29 -9.05 -7.43
C VAL A 276 -4.16 -8.69 -8.41
N LEU A 277 -3.00 -8.35 -7.86
CA LEU A 277 -1.81 -8.00 -8.64
C LEU A 277 -1.00 -9.25 -8.90
N THR A 278 -0.73 -9.52 -10.17
CA THR A 278 -0.07 -10.74 -10.62
C THR A 278 1.00 -10.42 -11.69
N PRO A 279 1.99 -11.29 -11.93
CA PRO A 279 3.10 -11.02 -12.84
C PRO A 279 2.75 -10.96 -14.34
N GLN A 280 1.52 -11.28 -14.72
CA GLN A 280 1.11 -11.58 -16.09
C GLN A 280 1.33 -10.41 -17.06
N GLN A 281 1.18 -9.18 -16.58
CA GLN A 281 1.43 -7.96 -17.36
C GLN A 281 2.90 -7.51 -17.36
N GLY A 282 3.78 -8.25 -16.69
CA GLY A 282 5.21 -8.02 -16.67
C GLY A 282 5.70 -7.06 -15.58
N VAL A 283 6.97 -6.68 -15.69
CA VAL A 283 7.69 -5.80 -14.76
C VAL A 283 8.26 -4.61 -15.53
N PHE A 284 7.85 -3.41 -15.15
CA PHE A 284 8.38 -2.17 -15.72
C PHE A 284 9.73 -1.79 -15.09
N VAL A 285 10.65 -1.27 -15.91
CA VAL A 285 11.90 -0.67 -15.45
C VAL A 285 11.74 0.85 -15.54
N ASP A 286 11.71 1.48 -14.37
CA ASP A 286 11.66 2.94 -14.23
C ASP A 286 13.08 3.48 -14.20
N GLU A 287 13.58 3.94 -15.35
CA GLU A 287 14.96 4.38 -15.54
C GLU A 287 15.35 5.56 -14.63
N LEU A 288 14.37 6.29 -14.10
CA LEU A 288 14.60 7.42 -13.17
C LEU A 288 14.96 6.97 -11.76
N THR A 289 14.76 5.68 -11.47
CA THR A 289 15.06 5.07 -10.17
C THR A 289 16.38 4.29 -10.19
N LEU A 290 17.09 4.28 -11.32
CA LEU A 290 18.34 3.55 -11.45
C LEU A 290 19.47 4.20 -10.63
N PRO A 291 20.35 3.38 -10.02
CA PRO A 291 21.46 3.87 -9.20
C PRO A 291 22.61 4.47 -10.01
N SER A 292 22.72 4.04 -11.26
CA SER A 292 23.83 4.33 -12.16
C SER A 292 23.28 4.70 -13.52
N ASN A 293 24.04 5.54 -14.19
CA ASN A 293 23.82 5.97 -15.56
C ASN A 293 24.45 5.01 -16.58
N ASP A 294 25.41 4.21 -16.14
CA ASP A 294 26.00 3.11 -16.90
C ASP A 294 25.24 1.83 -16.54
N TYR A 295 24.21 1.53 -17.34
CA TYR A 295 23.39 0.34 -17.20
C TYR A 295 23.07 -0.27 -18.55
N ASN A 296 22.79 -1.57 -18.54
CA ASN A 296 22.25 -2.28 -19.68
C ASN A 296 21.05 -3.12 -19.23
N ILE A 297 19.87 -2.81 -19.75
CA ILE A 297 18.67 -3.61 -19.46
C ILE A 297 18.86 -4.99 -20.09
N GLU A 298 18.90 -6.02 -19.26
CA GLU A 298 19.05 -7.40 -19.70
C GLU A 298 17.86 -7.79 -20.58
N CYS A 299 18.13 -8.47 -21.69
CA CYS A 299 17.07 -8.93 -22.57
C CYS A 299 16.28 -10.05 -21.88
N SER A 300 15.11 -9.69 -21.33
CA SER A 300 14.20 -10.61 -20.65
C SER A 300 12.79 -10.44 -21.19
N GLU A 301 12.09 -11.55 -21.46
CA GLU A 301 10.68 -11.48 -21.83
C GLU A 301 9.85 -10.91 -20.68
N GLY A 302 9.07 -9.86 -20.97
CA GLY A 302 8.13 -9.26 -20.01
C GLY A 302 8.77 -8.42 -18.90
N CYS A 303 10.07 -8.11 -18.98
CA CYS A 303 10.72 -7.10 -18.15
C CYS A 303 11.41 -6.05 -19.02
N GLY A 304 11.27 -4.77 -18.67
CA GLY A 304 11.90 -3.67 -19.42
C GLY A 304 11.11 -2.37 -19.35
N ASN A 305 11.38 -1.45 -20.27
CA ASN A 305 10.89 -0.06 -20.27
C ASN A 305 9.92 0.27 -21.42
N SER A 306 9.34 -0.73 -22.10
CA SER A 306 8.41 -0.49 -23.23
C SER A 306 7.11 0.23 -22.82
N ASP A 307 6.45 0.91 -23.76
CA ASP A 307 5.16 1.59 -23.53
C ASP A 307 4.07 0.64 -23.03
N SER A 308 4.07 -0.61 -23.51
CA SER A 308 3.16 -1.65 -23.02
C SER A 308 3.40 -1.94 -21.54
N LEU A 309 4.65 -2.08 -21.12
CA LEU A 309 4.99 -2.29 -19.70
C LEU A 309 4.67 -1.04 -18.89
N TYR A 310 4.97 0.15 -19.40
CA TYR A 310 4.59 1.41 -18.76
C TYR A 310 3.09 1.46 -18.47
N LYS A 311 2.24 1.09 -19.44
CA LYS A 311 0.78 1.17 -19.29
C LYS A 311 0.19 0.05 -18.44
N TYR A 312 0.66 -1.18 -18.61
CA TYR A 312 -0.05 -2.37 -18.14
C TYR A 312 0.64 -3.11 -16.99
N ALA A 313 1.97 -3.01 -16.84
CA ALA A 313 2.69 -3.76 -15.81
C ALA A 313 2.27 -3.30 -14.42
N LEU A 314 1.82 -4.24 -13.58
CA LEU A 314 1.39 -3.96 -12.21
C LEU A 314 2.56 -3.85 -11.23
N PHE A 315 3.77 -4.24 -11.66
CA PHE A 315 5.00 -4.18 -10.91
C PHE A 315 6.06 -3.37 -11.66
N LYS A 316 6.96 -2.76 -10.89
CA LYS A 316 8.25 -2.28 -11.39
C LYS A 316 9.40 -2.90 -10.59
N GLN A 317 10.59 -2.97 -11.19
CA GLN A 317 11.80 -3.29 -10.44
C GLN A 317 12.04 -2.18 -9.40
N PHE A 318 12.38 -2.58 -8.18
CA PHE A 318 12.71 -1.67 -7.09
C PHE A 318 14.23 -1.64 -6.90
N PHE A 319 14.77 -0.44 -6.77
CA PHE A 319 16.18 -0.18 -6.53
C PHE A 319 16.35 0.45 -5.15
N SER A 320 16.92 -0.31 -4.23
CA SER A 320 17.13 0.10 -2.85
C SER A 320 18.11 1.26 -2.73
N SER A 321 17.84 2.19 -1.81
CA SER A 321 18.83 3.21 -1.46
C SER A 321 19.97 2.59 -0.66
N ILE A 322 21.22 2.80 -1.09
CA ILE A 322 22.41 2.31 -0.40
C ILE A 322 23.02 3.45 0.43
N SER A 323 22.99 3.31 1.75
CA SER A 323 23.71 4.24 2.64
C SER A 323 25.21 3.97 2.57
N LYS A 324 25.98 4.98 2.18
CA LYS A 324 27.45 4.98 2.20
C LYS A 324 28.05 5.46 3.53
N GLN A 325 27.22 5.66 4.56
CA GLN A 325 27.69 6.06 5.89
C GLN A 325 28.23 4.86 6.70
N TYR A 326 27.80 3.64 6.36
CA TYR A 326 28.17 2.40 7.06
C TYR A 326 28.91 1.49 6.09
N THR A 327 30.02 0.89 6.49
CA THR A 327 30.75 -0.08 5.64
C THR A 327 30.58 -1.49 6.17
N LEU A 328 30.45 -2.46 5.27
CA LEU A 328 30.56 -3.87 5.62
C LEU A 328 32.04 -4.26 5.65
N ARG A 329 32.48 -4.78 6.79
CA ARG A 329 33.81 -5.37 6.98
C ARG A 329 33.81 -6.81 6.49
N ASN A 330 33.82 -6.99 5.17
CA ASN A 330 33.62 -8.31 4.54
C ASN A 330 34.86 -9.20 4.65
N ILE A 331 34.65 -10.46 5.04
CA ILE A 331 35.68 -11.50 4.88
C ILE A 331 35.88 -11.81 3.38
N PRO A 332 37.13 -11.98 2.90
CA PRO A 332 37.41 -12.28 1.50
C PRO A 332 37.20 -13.78 1.23
N LEU A 333 35.96 -14.25 1.35
CA LEU A 333 35.58 -15.65 1.14
C LEU A 333 34.34 -15.73 0.26
N VAL A 334 34.40 -16.58 -0.79
CA VAL A 334 33.25 -16.99 -1.59
C VAL A 334 32.81 -18.36 -1.14
N ARG A 335 31.62 -18.47 -0.56
CA ARG A 335 31.04 -19.73 -0.09
C ARG A 335 29.54 -19.60 0.13
N ASP A 336 28.79 -20.64 -0.22
CA ASP A 336 27.38 -20.71 0.11
C ASP A 336 27.17 -20.91 1.61
N VAL A 337 26.36 -20.03 2.21
CA VAL A 337 25.99 -20.19 3.62
C VAL A 337 24.93 -21.27 3.80
N VAL A 338 23.92 -21.25 2.93
CA VAL A 338 22.83 -22.21 2.90
C VAL A 338 23.02 -23.13 1.69
N SER A 339 23.25 -24.41 1.96
CA SER A 339 23.47 -25.47 0.97
C SER A 339 23.04 -26.81 1.55
N ASP A 340 22.60 -27.75 0.70
CA ASP A 340 22.12 -29.06 1.14
C ASP A 340 23.26 -29.99 1.60
N SER A 341 24.48 -29.81 1.09
CA SER A 341 25.59 -30.74 1.33
C SER A 341 26.90 -30.10 1.79
N ASN A 342 27.10 -28.80 1.58
CA ASN A 342 28.35 -28.11 1.94
C ASN A 342 28.07 -26.69 2.44
N TYR A 343 27.26 -26.58 3.49
CA TYR A 343 26.91 -25.29 4.10
C TYR A 343 28.08 -24.70 4.91
N TYR A 344 27.98 -23.41 5.22
CA TYR A 344 28.95 -22.70 6.07
C TYR A 344 28.61 -22.93 7.55
N THR A 345 29.51 -23.57 8.28
CA THR A 345 29.29 -23.99 9.67
C THR A 345 29.47 -22.84 10.66
N LEU A 346 28.95 -23.01 11.87
CA LEU A 346 29.15 -22.06 12.96
C LEU A 346 30.63 -22.02 13.41
N GLU A 347 31.33 -23.14 13.34
CA GLU A 347 32.77 -23.21 13.59
C GLU A 347 33.55 -22.38 12.57
N GLU A 348 33.23 -22.50 11.27
CA GLU A 348 33.85 -21.69 10.23
C GLU A 348 33.55 -20.20 10.39
N TYR A 349 32.33 -19.83 10.83
CA TYR A 349 32.01 -18.44 11.17
C TYR A 349 32.95 -17.89 12.23
N PHE A 350 33.12 -18.58 13.36
CA PHE A 350 34.01 -18.13 14.44
C PHE A 350 35.49 -18.16 14.03
N HIS A 351 35.91 -19.17 13.26
CA HIS A 351 37.26 -19.25 12.75
C HIS A 351 37.58 -18.05 11.85
N ASN A 352 36.75 -17.79 10.83
CA ASN A 352 36.98 -16.72 9.88
C ASN A 352 36.80 -15.32 10.49
N ALA A 353 35.99 -15.17 11.53
CA ALA A 353 35.87 -13.92 12.28
C ALA A 353 37.20 -13.44 12.87
N THR A 354 38.14 -14.36 13.10
CA THR A 354 39.45 -14.07 13.72
C THR A 354 40.64 -14.32 12.79
N LEU A 355 40.42 -15.04 11.68
CA LEU A 355 41.48 -15.44 10.74
C LEU A 355 42.09 -14.25 9.99
N PHE A 356 41.29 -13.26 9.62
CA PHE A 356 41.71 -12.14 8.76
C PHE A 356 42.01 -10.89 9.57
N ASP A 357 43.18 -10.30 9.33
CA ASP A 357 43.51 -8.98 9.88
C ASP A 357 42.79 -7.85 9.13
N SER A 358 42.85 -6.62 9.66
CA SER A 358 42.16 -5.47 9.07
C SER A 358 42.64 -5.11 7.66
N THR A 359 43.84 -5.51 7.25
CA THR A 359 44.38 -5.24 5.91
C THR A 359 43.89 -6.23 4.86
N GLN A 360 43.43 -7.41 5.30
CA GLN A 360 42.90 -8.46 4.43
C GLN A 360 41.39 -8.35 4.22
N LEU A 361 40.70 -7.64 5.11
CA LEU A 361 39.25 -7.46 5.05
C LEU A 361 38.86 -6.45 3.99
N ARG A 362 37.74 -6.73 3.32
CA ARG A 362 37.21 -5.85 2.27
C ARG A 362 36.14 -4.95 2.83
N TYR A 363 36.45 -3.65 2.88
CA TYR A 363 35.51 -2.62 3.28
C TYR A 363 34.72 -2.19 2.05
N ASP A 364 33.47 -2.60 1.96
CA ASP A 364 32.58 -2.25 0.85
C ASP A 364 31.13 -2.15 1.32
N TYR A 365 30.23 -1.78 0.43
CA TYR A 365 28.82 -1.58 0.68
C TYR A 365 27.99 -2.60 -0.12
N PRO A 366 26.76 -2.91 0.31
CA PRO A 366 25.81 -3.56 -0.58
C PRO A 366 25.65 -2.76 -1.88
N VAL A 367 25.42 -3.44 -2.98
CA VAL A 367 25.18 -2.82 -4.28
C VAL A 367 23.78 -3.15 -4.79
N ILE A 368 23.36 -2.49 -5.86
CA ILE A 368 22.14 -2.80 -6.59
C ILE A 368 22.47 -2.90 -8.07
N SER A 369 21.65 -3.61 -8.83
CA SER A 369 21.99 -3.96 -10.21
C SER A 369 22.20 -2.75 -11.10
N ASN A 370 23.31 -2.78 -11.85
CA ASN A 370 23.49 -1.96 -13.05
C ASN A 370 22.95 -2.65 -14.31
N SER A 371 22.36 -3.84 -14.18
CA SER A 371 21.70 -4.53 -15.29
C SER A 371 20.26 -4.88 -14.91
N PRO A 372 19.31 -3.93 -15.08
CA PRO A 372 17.90 -4.19 -14.83
C PRO A 372 17.42 -5.44 -15.56
N CYS A 373 16.40 -6.10 -15.04
CA CYS A 373 15.90 -7.40 -15.53
C CYS A 373 16.82 -8.63 -15.32
N LYS A 374 18.10 -8.45 -14.98
CA LYS A 374 18.99 -9.56 -14.56
C LYS A 374 18.56 -10.15 -13.22
N THR A 375 18.35 -9.28 -12.23
CA THR A 375 17.98 -9.66 -10.85
C THR A 375 16.49 -9.74 -10.60
N VAL A 376 15.69 -9.32 -11.58
CA VAL A 376 14.22 -9.40 -11.55
C VAL A 376 13.72 -9.85 -12.92
N ASN A 377 13.18 -11.05 -13.04
CA ASN A 377 12.63 -11.55 -14.30
C ASN A 377 11.42 -12.45 -14.05
N LEU A 378 10.66 -12.76 -15.08
CA LEU A 378 9.47 -13.59 -14.98
C LEU A 378 9.83 -15.07 -15.12
N SER A 379 9.03 -15.94 -14.50
CA SER A 379 8.97 -17.33 -14.92
C SER A 379 8.50 -17.45 -16.38
N PRO A 380 8.88 -18.50 -17.12
CA PRO A 380 8.49 -18.64 -18.53
C PRO A 380 6.97 -18.57 -18.79
N ASP A 381 6.18 -19.02 -17.83
CA ASP A 381 4.71 -19.03 -17.84
C ASP A 381 4.08 -17.83 -17.09
N LYS A 382 4.89 -16.87 -16.66
CA LYS A 382 4.50 -15.63 -15.96
C LYS A 382 3.67 -15.87 -14.70
N GLN A 383 3.88 -17.00 -14.02
CA GLN A 383 3.23 -17.34 -12.75
C GLN A 383 3.88 -16.66 -11.53
N TYR A 384 5.15 -16.28 -11.63
CA TYR A 384 5.84 -15.54 -10.57
C TYR A 384 6.94 -14.63 -11.14
N ILE A 385 7.32 -13.62 -10.35
CA ILE A 385 8.52 -12.81 -10.55
C ILE A 385 9.66 -13.42 -9.73
N ASN A 386 10.79 -13.72 -10.34
CA ASN A 386 12.04 -14.05 -9.65
C ASN A 386 12.64 -12.77 -9.07
N ILE A 387 13.12 -12.86 -7.82
CA ILE A 387 13.99 -11.85 -7.20
C ILE A 387 15.30 -12.57 -6.87
N ILE A 388 16.40 -12.13 -7.47
CA ILE A 388 17.67 -12.85 -7.48
C ILE A 388 18.77 -11.97 -6.91
N ASN A 389 19.38 -12.40 -5.81
CA ASN A 389 20.68 -11.88 -5.37
C ASN A 389 21.77 -12.73 -6.05
N PRO A 390 22.53 -12.21 -7.02
CA PRO A 390 23.49 -13.00 -7.79
C PRO A 390 24.62 -13.57 -6.93
N GLY A 391 25.07 -14.78 -7.29
CA GLY A 391 26.25 -15.41 -6.70
C GLY A 391 27.57 -14.89 -7.26
N ASN A 392 28.67 -15.21 -6.57
CA ASN A 392 30.03 -14.81 -6.92
C ASN A 392 30.85 -16.03 -7.35
N LYS A 393 31.61 -15.93 -8.46
CA LYS A 393 32.45 -17.04 -8.93
C LYS A 393 33.82 -17.08 -8.25
N ASP A 394 34.38 -15.91 -7.98
CA ASP A 394 35.66 -15.73 -7.30
C ASP A 394 35.70 -14.34 -6.63
N LEU A 395 36.87 -13.96 -6.09
CA LEU A 395 37.10 -12.70 -5.38
C LEU A 395 37.65 -11.58 -6.27
N SER A 396 37.60 -11.71 -7.60
CA SER A 396 38.05 -10.65 -8.52
C SER A 396 37.19 -9.39 -8.37
N VAL A 397 35.86 -9.53 -8.39
CA VAL A 397 34.89 -8.44 -8.20
C VAL A 397 33.67 -8.96 -7.41
N PRO A 398 33.84 -9.31 -6.12
CA PRO A 398 32.77 -9.87 -5.33
C PRO A 398 31.76 -8.80 -4.94
N GLN A 399 30.48 -9.14 -4.97
CA GLN A 399 29.39 -8.21 -4.71
C GLN A 399 28.32 -8.84 -3.81
N LYS A 400 27.73 -8.01 -2.96
CA LYS A 400 26.52 -8.27 -2.20
C LYS A 400 25.41 -7.41 -2.78
N GLU A 401 24.72 -7.93 -3.80
CA GLU A 401 23.74 -7.17 -4.56
C GLU A 401 22.32 -7.39 -4.02
N SER A 402 21.66 -6.30 -3.61
CA SER A 402 20.27 -6.24 -3.15
C SER A 402 19.30 -6.09 -4.33
N THR A 403 18.06 -6.55 -4.17
CA THR A 403 17.05 -6.50 -5.25
C THR A 403 15.61 -6.54 -4.70
N GLY A 404 14.65 -6.10 -5.52
CA GLY A 404 13.23 -6.14 -5.16
C GLY A 404 12.29 -5.71 -6.27
N VAL A 405 11.00 -5.74 -5.97
CA VAL A 405 9.92 -5.23 -6.82
C VAL A 405 8.95 -4.36 -6.04
N GLN A 406 8.30 -3.43 -6.74
CA GLN A 406 7.30 -2.52 -6.20
C GLN A 406 6.02 -2.59 -7.03
N SER A 407 4.85 -2.64 -6.39
CA SER A 407 3.57 -2.49 -7.07
C SER A 407 3.43 -1.09 -7.67
N ARG A 408 2.68 -0.94 -8.76
CA ARG A 408 2.44 0.35 -9.42
C ARG A 408 1.03 0.91 -9.22
N VAL A 409 0.16 0.17 -8.54
CA VAL A 409 -1.20 0.61 -8.19
C VAL A 409 -1.28 0.80 -6.69
N GLY A 410 -1.53 2.04 -6.26
CA GLY A 410 -1.62 2.38 -4.84
C GLY A 410 -3.04 2.34 -4.30
N PHE A 411 -3.13 2.09 -2.99
CA PHE A 411 -4.38 2.06 -2.25
C PHE A 411 -4.25 2.83 -0.94
N THR A 412 -5.37 3.33 -0.44
CA THR A 412 -5.49 3.89 0.91
C THR A 412 -6.28 2.91 1.77
N TYR A 413 -5.63 2.38 2.81
CA TYR A 413 -6.07 1.23 3.59
C TYR A 413 -6.16 -0.06 2.76
N GLY A 414 -6.38 -1.18 3.45
CA GLY A 414 -6.50 -2.48 2.80
C GLY A 414 -5.85 -3.59 3.62
N LYS A 415 -6.21 -4.82 3.28
CA LYS A 415 -5.49 -6.01 3.72
C LYS A 415 -4.55 -6.47 2.61
N PHE A 416 -3.31 -6.01 2.65
CA PHE A 416 -2.28 -6.36 1.69
C PHE A 416 -1.68 -7.71 2.04
N ARG A 417 -1.86 -8.71 1.18
CA ARG A 417 -1.36 -10.06 1.37
C ARG A 417 -0.48 -10.48 0.21
N GLY A 418 0.82 -10.64 0.46
CA GLY A 418 1.77 -11.20 -0.50
C GLY A 418 1.85 -12.72 -0.39
N LYS A 419 1.75 -13.43 -1.51
CA LYS A 419 2.13 -14.84 -1.63
C LYS A 419 3.56 -14.92 -2.15
N ILE A 420 4.51 -15.22 -1.27
CA ILE A 420 5.94 -15.03 -1.53
C ILE A 420 6.72 -16.27 -1.09
N LYS A 421 7.68 -16.68 -1.93
CA LYS A 421 8.76 -17.60 -1.57
C LYS A 421 10.01 -16.78 -1.29
N PHE A 422 10.27 -16.49 -0.03
CA PHE A 422 11.61 -16.06 0.35
C PHE A 422 12.54 -17.29 0.44
N PRO A 423 13.84 -17.13 0.12
CA PRO A 423 14.82 -18.21 0.21
C PRO A 423 15.01 -18.66 1.67
N VAL A 424 15.56 -19.85 1.86
CA VAL A 424 15.91 -20.33 3.19
C VAL A 424 16.95 -19.40 3.80
N MET A 425 16.63 -18.85 4.98
CA MET A 425 17.44 -17.82 5.63
C MET A 425 18.58 -18.41 6.47
N LEU A 426 18.28 -19.47 7.23
CA LEU A 426 19.22 -20.14 8.12
C LEU A 426 19.50 -21.56 7.66
N ASN A 427 20.77 -21.97 7.72
CA ASN A 427 21.17 -23.36 7.46
C ASN A 427 20.92 -24.29 8.68
N GLN A 428 21.39 -25.54 8.60
CA GLN A 428 21.17 -26.55 9.64
C GLN A 428 21.85 -26.23 10.99
N GLU A 429 22.86 -25.37 10.99
CA GLU A 429 23.53 -24.85 12.19
C GLU A 429 23.05 -23.44 12.58
N ASN A 430 21.95 -22.98 11.98
CA ASN A 430 21.31 -21.67 12.18
C ASN A 430 22.15 -20.46 11.74
N VAL A 431 23.17 -20.66 10.90
CA VAL A 431 23.97 -19.55 10.35
C VAL A 431 23.15 -18.81 9.30
N TRP A 432 23.13 -17.48 9.41
CA TRP A 432 22.36 -16.57 8.55
C TRP A 432 23.03 -16.35 7.19
N ASN A 433 22.25 -16.43 6.11
CA ASN A 433 22.72 -16.13 4.75
C ASN A 433 23.03 -14.65 4.48
N GLY A 434 22.81 -13.75 5.45
CA GLY A 434 23.10 -12.32 5.34
C GLY A 434 21.99 -11.48 4.69
N LEU A 435 20.87 -12.07 4.28
CA LEU A 435 19.75 -11.32 3.70
C LEU A 435 18.70 -10.98 4.74
N THR A 436 18.25 -9.72 4.72
CA THR A 436 16.98 -9.30 5.30
C THR A 436 15.92 -9.39 4.22
N TYR A 437 14.79 -9.99 4.54
CA TYR A 437 13.64 -10.05 3.64
C TYR A 437 12.62 -9.03 4.06
N ALA A 438 11.99 -8.35 3.10
CA ALA A 438 10.99 -7.36 3.43
C ALA A 438 9.73 -7.44 2.59
N PHE A 439 8.61 -7.12 3.24
CA PHE A 439 7.30 -6.86 2.66
C PHE A 439 6.75 -5.61 3.32
N TRP A 440 6.78 -4.48 2.63
CA TRP A 440 6.39 -3.20 3.22
C TRP A 440 5.46 -2.39 2.31
N LEU A 441 4.79 -1.42 2.92
CA LEU A 441 4.01 -0.38 2.24
C LEU A 441 4.77 0.93 2.33
N ILE A 442 4.85 1.69 1.24
CA ILE A 442 5.50 3.00 1.21
C ILE A 442 4.60 4.02 0.49
N TYR A 443 4.64 5.28 0.91
CA TYR A 443 3.96 6.38 0.22
C TYR A 443 4.19 6.35 -1.30
N GLN A 444 3.14 6.67 -2.08
CA GLN A 444 3.23 6.64 -3.53
C GLN A 444 3.96 7.84 -4.13
N ASP A 445 3.70 9.04 -3.60
CA ASP A 445 4.17 10.30 -4.15
C ASP A 445 4.45 11.32 -3.03
N HIS A 446 5.34 12.27 -3.31
CA HIS A 446 5.79 13.31 -2.37
C HIS A 446 5.01 14.64 -2.49
N HIS A 447 4.13 14.76 -3.48
CA HIS A 447 3.29 15.94 -3.68
C HIS A 447 2.11 15.99 -2.71
N ASP A 448 1.53 17.19 -2.55
CA ASP A 448 0.52 17.49 -1.54
C ASP A 448 -0.73 16.61 -1.60
N TRP A 449 -1.11 16.12 -2.77
CA TRP A 449 -2.26 15.23 -2.94
C TRP A 449 -2.11 13.92 -2.15
N ASN A 450 -0.87 13.52 -1.84
CA ASN A 450 -0.55 12.32 -1.10
C ASN A 450 -0.03 12.62 0.32
N ASN A 451 -0.27 13.81 0.86
CA ASN A 451 0.05 14.12 2.25
C ASN A 451 -0.85 13.33 3.22
N ARG A 452 -0.27 12.95 4.37
CA ARG A 452 -1.01 12.52 5.55
C ARG A 452 -1.92 13.63 6.05
N ARG A 453 -2.91 13.25 6.86
CA ARG A 453 -3.76 14.19 7.60
C ARG A 453 -2.90 15.18 8.39
N VAL A 454 -3.41 16.41 8.53
CA VAL A 454 -2.85 17.42 9.42
C VAL A 454 -2.69 16.86 10.84
N SER A 455 -1.46 16.94 11.36
CA SER A 455 -1.10 16.63 12.75
C SER A 455 -1.16 17.91 13.58
N LYS A 456 -1.70 17.82 14.80
CA LYS A 456 -1.77 18.96 15.73
C LYS A 456 -0.40 19.31 16.31
N GLN A 457 0.46 18.30 16.45
CA GLN A 457 1.82 18.44 16.98
C GLN A 457 2.91 18.33 15.89
N GLY A 458 2.50 18.17 14.63
CA GLY A 458 3.38 18.02 13.48
C GLY A 458 4.02 16.64 13.30
N TYR A 459 4.85 16.52 12.28
CA TYR A 459 5.65 15.36 11.86
C TYR A 459 7.10 15.79 11.64
N ILE A 460 8.05 14.89 11.86
CA ILE A 460 9.48 15.09 11.61
C ILE A 460 9.88 14.36 10.33
N ASP A 461 10.73 14.96 9.49
CA ASP A 461 11.23 14.29 8.29
C ASP A 461 12.03 13.02 8.65
N LYS A 462 11.86 11.95 7.86
CA LYS A 462 12.50 10.64 8.12
C LYS A 462 14.02 10.76 8.32
N GLY A 463 14.68 11.63 7.54
CA GLY A 463 16.12 11.84 7.58
C GLY A 463 16.61 12.98 8.49
N ASP A 464 15.73 13.66 9.23
CA ASP A 464 16.13 14.76 10.12
C ASP A 464 16.48 14.25 11.53
N ASP A 465 17.75 13.95 11.76
CA ASP A 465 18.29 13.53 13.06
C ASP A 465 18.89 14.70 13.88
N SER A 466 18.52 15.94 13.56
CA SER A 466 18.98 17.10 14.34
C SER A 466 18.39 17.11 15.75
N GLU A 467 19.09 17.76 16.68
CA GLU A 467 18.61 17.93 18.06
C GLU A 467 17.32 18.76 18.14
N ASN A 468 17.11 19.65 17.17
CA ASN A 468 15.96 20.57 17.10
C ASN A 468 15.29 20.49 15.72
N PRO A 469 14.60 19.37 15.41
CA PRO A 469 14.01 19.15 14.11
C PRO A 469 12.81 20.08 13.89
N TYR A 470 12.52 20.38 12.63
CA TYR A 470 11.35 21.16 12.27
C TYR A 470 10.10 20.27 12.16
N TYR A 471 8.99 20.73 12.74
CA TYR A 471 7.73 19.98 12.80
C TYR A 471 6.78 20.46 11.71
N HIS A 472 6.41 19.56 10.82
CA HIS A 472 5.54 19.84 9.70
C HIS A 472 4.09 19.47 10.01
N PRO A 473 3.10 20.34 9.77
CA PRO A 473 1.69 20.00 10.00
C PRO A 473 1.22 18.84 9.13
N THR A 474 1.77 18.68 7.93
CA THR A 474 1.48 17.57 7.00
C THR A 474 2.77 16.97 6.46
N ARG A 475 2.73 15.67 6.11
CA ARG A 475 3.83 14.97 5.44
C ARG A 475 3.37 13.87 4.52
N TYR A 476 4.03 13.73 3.38
CA TYR A 476 3.78 12.66 2.41
C TYR A 476 4.37 11.31 2.86
N TYR A 477 5.47 11.33 3.61
CA TYR A 477 6.19 10.10 3.95
C TYR A 477 5.33 9.20 4.84
N SER A 478 5.18 7.95 4.44
CA SER A 478 4.52 6.90 5.21
C SER A 478 5.11 5.57 4.83
N GLU A 479 5.29 4.71 5.82
CA GLU A 479 5.93 3.41 5.67
C GLU A 479 5.42 2.46 6.76
N ILE A 480 5.07 1.24 6.36
CA ILE A 480 4.62 0.16 7.24
C ILE A 480 5.35 -1.12 6.82
N ASP A 481 6.16 -1.67 7.71
CA ASP A 481 7.13 -2.69 7.34
C ASP A 481 6.84 -4.05 7.96
N ILE A 482 7.16 -5.09 7.19
CA ILE A 482 7.66 -6.35 7.71
C ILE A 482 9.10 -6.46 7.25
N GLU A 483 10.04 -6.50 8.19
CA GLU A 483 11.43 -6.83 7.93
C GLU A 483 11.80 -8.11 8.69
N ILE A 484 12.46 -9.04 8.02
CA ILE A 484 12.74 -10.38 8.56
C ILE A 484 14.23 -10.61 8.54
N VAL A 485 14.80 -10.88 9.70
CA VAL A 485 16.25 -10.95 9.89
C VAL A 485 16.62 -11.89 11.03
N LYS A 486 17.85 -12.41 11.03
CA LYS A 486 18.42 -13.10 12.18
C LYS A 486 18.92 -12.09 13.22
N ALA A 487 18.07 -11.82 14.21
CA ALA A 487 18.37 -10.94 15.34
C ALA A 487 17.81 -11.51 16.65
N ALA A 488 18.16 -10.91 17.79
CA ALA A 488 17.53 -11.26 19.05
C ALA A 488 16.08 -10.73 19.10
N PRO A 489 15.10 -11.50 19.63
CA PRO A 489 13.70 -11.10 19.70
C PRO A 489 13.40 -10.11 20.82
N TYR A 490 14.38 -9.86 21.70
CA TYR A 490 14.31 -8.86 22.75
C TYR A 490 15.06 -7.58 22.38
N TRP A 491 14.80 -6.53 23.15
CA TRP A 491 15.46 -5.23 23.01
C TRP A 491 16.76 -5.14 23.83
N PRO A 492 17.60 -4.12 23.65
CA PRO A 492 18.73 -3.88 24.54
C PRO A 492 18.31 -3.65 26.00
N ASP A 493 19.10 -4.15 26.96
CA ASP A 493 18.78 -4.13 28.41
C ASP A 493 18.45 -2.73 28.95
N ILE A 494 19.01 -1.68 28.35
CA ILE A 494 18.79 -0.28 28.74
C ILE A 494 17.32 0.16 28.62
N TYR A 495 16.52 -0.55 27.82
CA TYR A 495 15.10 -0.23 27.60
C TYR A 495 14.14 -0.95 28.57
N TYR A 496 14.64 -1.89 29.37
CA TYR A 496 13.86 -2.65 30.37
C TYR A 496 14.01 -2.04 31.77
N TRP A 497 13.73 -0.74 31.88
CA TRP A 497 13.86 0.02 33.14
C TRP A 497 12.52 0.24 33.85
N GLU A 498 11.39 0.12 33.14
CA GLU A 498 10.05 0.17 33.74
C GLU A 498 9.74 -1.15 34.46
N LYS A 499 9.05 -1.07 35.61
CA LYS A 499 8.68 -2.26 36.43
C LYS A 499 7.83 -3.26 35.64
N GLU A 500 7.02 -2.75 34.72
CA GLU A 500 6.11 -3.48 33.84
C GLU A 500 6.83 -4.15 32.64
N ASN A 501 8.11 -3.84 32.46
CA ASN A 501 8.99 -4.35 31.41
C ASN A 501 10.22 -5.00 32.03
N PRO A 502 10.08 -6.17 32.69
CA PRO A 502 11.22 -6.87 33.25
C PRO A 502 12.20 -7.31 32.16
N LYS A 503 13.49 -7.33 32.51
CA LYS A 503 14.54 -7.83 31.62
C LYS A 503 14.22 -9.25 31.15
N PRO A 504 14.42 -9.55 29.85
CA PRO A 504 14.17 -10.87 29.31
C PRO A 504 15.23 -11.87 29.79
N ILE A 505 14.86 -13.15 29.84
CA ILE A 505 15.83 -14.23 30.01
C ILE A 505 16.56 -14.39 28.68
N LYS A 506 17.87 -14.08 28.66
CA LYS A 506 18.68 -14.18 27.44
C LYS A 506 18.90 -15.64 27.06
N ARG A 507 18.85 -15.91 25.75
CA ARG A 507 19.19 -17.21 25.15
C ARG A 507 20.38 -17.02 24.22
N ASP A 508 21.02 -18.13 23.85
CA ASP A 508 22.01 -18.14 22.79
C ASP A 508 21.29 -18.14 21.44
N GLU A 509 21.06 -16.94 20.91
CA GLU A 509 20.31 -16.73 19.66
C GLU A 509 21.10 -17.16 18.41
N MET A 510 22.37 -17.59 18.53
CA MET A 510 23.08 -18.26 17.43
C MET A 510 22.66 -19.73 17.31
N LYS A 511 22.09 -20.34 18.36
CA LYS A 511 21.75 -21.77 18.40
C LYS A 511 20.27 -22.08 18.14
N ASN A 512 19.42 -21.07 17.94
CA ASN A 512 18.00 -21.27 17.66
C ASN A 512 17.68 -21.14 16.16
N ASN A 513 16.72 -21.95 15.71
CA ASN A 513 16.15 -21.93 14.36
C ASN A 513 15.08 -20.83 14.20
N GLU A 514 15.21 -19.72 14.93
CA GLU A 514 14.26 -18.62 14.90
C GLU A 514 14.84 -17.40 14.19
N VAL A 515 13.97 -16.69 13.48
CA VAL A 515 14.22 -15.37 12.90
C VAL A 515 13.22 -14.37 13.48
N VAL A 516 13.55 -13.09 13.41
CA VAL A 516 12.73 -12.01 13.94
C VAL A 516 11.92 -11.40 12.81
N PHE A 517 10.61 -11.34 13.01
CA PHE A 517 9.69 -10.51 12.24
C PHE A 517 9.60 -9.16 12.95
N ALA A 518 10.23 -8.16 12.36
CA ALA A 518 10.12 -6.78 12.77
C ALA A 518 8.92 -6.13 12.07
N CYS A 519 7.93 -5.71 12.85
CA CYS A 519 6.75 -5.01 12.37
C CYS A 519 6.89 -3.53 12.75
N THR A 520 7.07 -2.64 11.77
CA THR A 520 7.37 -1.22 12.00
C THR A 520 6.29 -0.33 11.42
N ASN A 521 5.86 0.70 12.16
CA ASN A 521 5.08 1.82 11.63
C ASN A 521 5.88 3.11 11.74
N TRP A 522 6.11 3.79 10.61
CA TRP A 522 6.78 5.10 10.58
C TRP A 522 5.77 6.23 10.82
N ASP A 523 5.56 6.56 12.09
CA ASP A 523 4.69 7.65 12.51
C ASP A 523 5.36 9.03 12.49
N LEU A 524 6.62 9.11 12.04
CA LEU A 524 7.39 10.34 11.90
C LEU A 524 7.49 11.14 13.20
N ALA A 525 7.51 10.42 14.34
CA ALA A 525 7.52 10.99 15.68
C ALA A 525 6.35 11.97 15.93
N CYS A 526 5.22 11.77 15.25
CA CYS A 526 3.98 12.50 15.49
C CYS A 526 3.46 12.19 16.89
N LYS A 527 3.36 13.23 17.72
CA LYS A 527 3.00 13.12 19.14
C LYS A 527 1.49 13.18 19.41
N ASP A 528 0.67 13.24 18.36
CA ASP A 528 -0.79 13.25 18.48
C ASP A 528 -1.40 12.04 19.22
N PRO A 529 -0.84 10.81 19.14
CA PRO A 529 -1.35 9.67 19.90
C PRO A 529 -1.27 9.88 21.42
N LYS A 530 -2.34 9.51 22.13
CA LYS A 530 -2.46 9.70 23.59
C LYS A 530 -1.33 9.06 24.40
N ASN A 531 -0.85 7.90 23.96
CA ASN A 531 0.17 7.11 24.64
C ASN A 531 1.53 7.19 23.91
N PHE A 532 1.81 8.28 23.20
CA PHE A 532 3.12 8.49 22.59
C PHE A 532 4.20 8.55 23.68
N LYS A 533 5.17 7.63 23.63
CA LYS A 533 6.37 7.66 24.49
C LYS A 533 7.55 6.89 23.87
N ALA A 534 8.77 7.30 24.23
CA ALA A 534 9.97 6.49 24.04
C ALA A 534 10.00 5.25 24.95
N GLY A 535 10.88 4.30 24.61
CA GLY A 535 11.03 3.03 25.31
C GLY A 535 10.02 1.97 24.88
N ILE A 536 9.84 0.97 25.74
CA ILE A 536 8.98 -0.19 25.47
C ILE A 536 7.52 0.16 25.80
N ASN A 537 6.69 0.11 24.76
CA ASN A 537 5.26 0.26 24.81
C ASN A 537 4.60 -1.13 24.82
N ARG A 538 3.73 -1.38 25.80
CA ARG A 538 2.93 -2.60 25.88
C ARG A 538 1.56 -2.33 25.26
N ILE A 539 1.30 -2.95 24.12
CA ILE A 539 0.07 -2.74 23.34
C ILE A 539 -0.80 -4.00 23.45
N PRO A 540 -1.90 -3.95 24.21
CA PRO A 540 -2.81 -5.09 24.32
C PRO A 540 -3.60 -5.28 23.02
N TYR A 541 -3.75 -6.53 22.60
CA TYR A 541 -4.60 -6.93 21.48
C TYR A 541 -5.20 -8.31 21.72
N LYS A 542 -6.52 -8.36 21.89
CA LYS A 542 -7.24 -9.60 22.26
C LYS A 542 -6.61 -10.21 23.52
N ASN A 543 -6.05 -11.42 23.40
CA ASN A 543 -5.43 -12.16 24.51
C ASN A 543 -3.89 -12.05 24.52
N GLU A 544 -3.31 -11.19 23.68
CA GLU A 544 -1.87 -10.99 23.54
C GLU A 544 -1.47 -9.56 23.92
N VAL A 545 -0.19 -9.36 24.24
CA VAL A 545 0.40 -8.04 24.47
C VAL A 545 1.67 -7.94 23.66
N PHE A 546 1.72 -6.99 22.74
CA PHE A 546 2.89 -6.73 21.92
C PHE A 546 3.81 -5.72 22.61
N GLN A 547 5.11 -5.97 22.56
CA GLN A 547 6.14 -5.03 23.00
C GLN A 547 6.67 -4.27 21.79
N ALA A 548 6.32 -2.99 21.71
CA ALA A 548 6.71 -2.10 20.64
C ALA A 548 7.72 -1.07 21.16
N ILE A 549 8.86 -0.89 20.51
CA ILE A 549 9.89 0.05 20.95
C ILE A 549 9.89 1.32 20.10
N ARG A 550 10.13 2.44 20.77
CA ARG A 550 10.63 3.67 20.16
C ARG A 550 11.96 4.01 20.82
N TRP A 551 13.04 4.10 20.06
CA TRP A 551 14.40 4.22 20.64
C TRP A 551 14.61 5.46 21.51
N TYR A 552 13.99 6.58 21.14
CA TYR A 552 14.00 7.86 21.85
C TYR A 552 12.85 8.74 21.35
N ASP A 553 12.56 9.86 22.01
CA ASP A 553 11.33 10.64 21.76
C ASP A 553 11.19 11.19 20.34
N LEU A 554 12.32 11.45 19.67
CA LEU A 554 12.37 11.95 18.28
C LEU A 554 12.57 10.83 17.24
N TYR A 555 12.61 9.56 17.67
CA TYR A 555 12.73 8.45 16.74
C TYR A 555 11.40 8.27 15.99
N LYS A 556 11.48 8.12 14.67
CA LYS A 556 10.36 8.32 13.73
C LYS A 556 9.47 7.10 13.55
N ALA A 557 9.72 6.02 14.28
CA ALA A 557 8.97 4.78 14.14
C ALA A 557 8.72 4.06 15.46
N LEU A 558 7.76 3.14 15.42
CA LEU A 558 7.47 2.20 16.48
C LEU A 558 7.58 0.78 15.93
N THR A 559 8.44 -0.06 16.53
CA THR A 559 8.79 -1.39 16.01
C THR A 559 8.49 -2.50 17.01
N ILE A 560 7.88 -3.59 16.56
CA ILE A 560 7.62 -4.82 17.33
C ILE A 560 8.53 -5.92 16.79
N LYS A 561 9.10 -6.75 17.67
CA LYS A 561 9.84 -7.96 17.29
C LYS A 561 9.08 -9.21 17.70
N THR A 562 8.85 -10.12 16.75
CA THR A 562 8.24 -11.42 17.02
C THR A 562 9.13 -12.53 16.46
N ALA A 563 9.55 -13.46 17.31
CA ALA A 563 10.28 -14.65 16.87
C ALA A 563 9.34 -15.61 16.12
N ILE A 564 9.83 -16.17 15.02
CA ILE A 564 9.18 -17.26 14.30
C ILE A 564 10.20 -18.31 13.86
N SER A 565 9.77 -19.53 13.55
CA SER A 565 10.65 -20.56 12.99
C SER A 565 11.10 -20.19 11.57
N ASN A 566 12.38 -20.38 11.26
CA ASN A 566 12.94 -20.32 9.91
C ASN A 566 12.40 -21.43 8.99
N ASP A 567 11.73 -22.46 9.53
CA ASP A 567 11.12 -23.52 8.73
C ASP A 567 10.07 -23.01 7.73
N ILE A 568 9.47 -21.83 7.96
CA ILE A 568 8.53 -21.23 7.01
C ILE A 568 9.15 -21.01 5.62
N PHE A 569 10.48 -20.86 5.54
CA PHE A 569 11.19 -20.61 4.29
C PHE A 569 11.51 -21.90 3.54
N LYS A 570 11.26 -23.08 4.12
CA LYS A 570 11.36 -24.37 3.44
C LYS A 570 10.13 -24.64 2.57
N GLU A 571 8.97 -24.08 2.93
CA GLU A 571 7.72 -24.17 2.16
C GLU A 571 7.83 -23.54 0.77
N GLU A 572 7.06 -24.01 -0.21
CA GLU A 572 7.10 -23.46 -1.58
C GLU A 572 6.67 -21.99 -1.65
N PHE A 573 5.84 -21.53 -0.71
CA PHE A 573 5.52 -20.13 -0.46
C PHE A 573 4.91 -19.97 0.93
N TYR A 574 4.82 -18.73 1.39
CA TYR A 574 4.10 -18.36 2.59
C TYR A 574 3.33 -17.05 2.35
N TYR A 575 2.37 -16.74 3.22
CA TYR A 575 1.60 -15.49 3.16
C TYR A 575 2.09 -14.50 4.21
N TYR A 576 2.32 -13.28 3.75
CA TYR A 576 2.75 -12.12 4.53
C TYR A 576 1.65 -11.07 4.42
N GLU A 577 1.14 -10.56 5.53
CA GLU A 577 -0.02 -9.68 5.52
C GLU A 577 0.17 -8.44 6.39
N ILE A 578 -0.14 -7.28 5.80
CA ILE A 578 -0.32 -6.00 6.48
C ILE A 578 -1.79 -5.62 6.31
N GLU A 579 -2.58 -5.72 7.38
CA GLU A 579 -3.92 -5.16 7.43
C GLU A 579 -3.83 -3.75 8.00
N TRP A 580 -3.94 -2.77 7.11
CA TRP A 580 -3.87 -1.35 7.45
C TRP A 580 -5.29 -0.76 7.40
N LYS A 581 -5.74 -0.27 8.56
CA LYS A 581 -7.05 0.33 8.77
C LYS A 581 -6.90 1.79 9.20
N PRO A 582 -8.00 2.57 9.20
CA PRO A 582 -7.95 3.97 9.64
C PRO A 582 -7.36 4.22 11.03
N ASN A 583 -7.53 3.27 11.97
CA ASN A 583 -7.14 3.44 13.37
C ASN A 583 -6.16 2.37 13.88
N GLU A 584 -5.77 1.40 13.06
CA GLU A 584 -4.90 0.31 13.49
C GLU A 584 -4.18 -0.36 12.32
N ILE A 585 -3.07 -1.02 12.64
CA ILE A 585 -2.30 -1.87 11.73
C ILE A 585 -2.12 -3.22 12.42
N ILE A 586 -2.40 -4.30 11.68
CA ILE A 586 -2.23 -5.68 12.15
C ILE A 586 -1.34 -6.42 11.15
N TRP A 587 -0.29 -7.06 11.65
CA TRP A 587 0.61 -7.87 10.84
C TRP A 587 0.33 -9.35 11.07
N ARG A 588 0.26 -10.11 9.98
CA ARG A 588 0.04 -11.56 10.05
C ARG A 588 0.95 -12.34 9.14
N ILE A 589 1.13 -13.59 9.51
CA ILE A 589 1.90 -14.55 8.73
C ILE A 589 1.24 -15.94 8.78
N GLY A 590 1.20 -16.68 7.66
CA GLY A 590 0.60 -18.02 7.64
C GLY A 590 0.84 -18.78 6.33
N SER A 591 0.75 -20.11 6.37
CA SER A 591 0.75 -20.95 5.16
C SER A 591 -0.58 -20.91 4.41
N ASN A 592 -1.63 -20.38 5.06
CA ASN A 592 -2.98 -20.29 4.52
C ASN A 592 -3.63 -18.95 4.92
N PRO A 593 -4.24 -18.21 3.97
CA PRO A 593 -4.92 -16.94 4.26
C PRO A 593 -6.06 -17.03 5.28
N LYS A 594 -6.69 -18.20 5.44
CA LYS A 594 -7.83 -18.40 6.36
C LYS A 594 -7.40 -18.54 7.82
N ASN A 595 -6.12 -18.84 8.09
CA ASN A 595 -5.63 -19.07 9.44
C ASN A 595 -4.18 -18.56 9.58
N MET A 596 -4.02 -17.24 9.59
CA MET A 596 -2.72 -16.59 9.78
C MET A 596 -2.52 -16.19 11.24
N LYS A 597 -1.29 -16.37 11.74
CA LYS A 597 -0.85 -15.93 13.08
C LYS A 597 -0.66 -14.41 13.07
N VAL A 598 -1.18 -13.73 14.08
CA VAL A 598 -0.87 -12.31 14.32
C VAL A 598 0.54 -12.22 14.90
N VAL A 599 1.39 -11.39 14.30
CA VAL A 599 2.80 -11.21 14.70
C VAL A 599 3.13 -9.77 15.08
N GLY A 600 2.20 -8.85 14.92
CA GLY A 600 2.33 -7.47 15.36
C GLY A 600 0.98 -6.76 15.39
N TYR A 601 0.87 -5.74 16.24
CA TYR A 601 -0.30 -4.88 16.33
C TYR A 601 0.06 -3.48 16.87
N VAL A 602 -0.45 -2.45 16.21
CA VAL A 602 -0.42 -1.06 16.70
C VAL A 602 -1.74 -0.37 16.39
N ASN A 603 -2.13 0.60 17.21
CA ASN A 603 -3.31 1.44 16.97
C ASN A 603 -3.06 2.92 17.22
N SER A 604 -4.04 3.74 16.87
CA SER A 604 -3.99 5.20 16.93
C SER A 604 -3.81 5.79 18.34
N GLN A 605 -3.90 4.98 19.40
CA GLN A 605 -3.58 5.42 20.75
C GLN A 605 -2.06 5.48 20.99
N TYR A 606 -1.25 4.70 20.29
CA TYR A 606 0.20 4.58 20.51
C TYR A 606 1.04 5.16 19.38
N SER A 607 0.51 5.20 18.16
CA SER A 607 1.24 5.61 16.97
C SER A 607 0.32 6.29 15.97
N SER A 608 0.82 7.30 15.25
CA SER A 608 0.05 7.93 14.19
C SER A 608 -0.06 6.98 13.00
N ILE A 609 -1.30 6.58 12.69
CA ILE A 609 -1.58 5.64 11.59
C ILE A 609 -1.64 6.44 10.28
N PRO A 610 -0.85 6.08 9.25
CA PRO A 610 -0.89 6.78 7.97
C PRO A 610 -2.26 6.64 7.31
N ASN A 611 -2.62 7.61 6.46
CA ASN A 611 -3.93 7.69 5.79
C ASN A 611 -3.83 8.14 4.32
N ASN A 612 -2.62 8.23 3.77
CA ASN A 612 -2.34 8.59 2.37
C ASN A 612 -2.02 7.36 1.52
N GLN A 613 -2.10 7.47 0.19
CA GLN A 613 -1.98 6.33 -0.71
C GLN A 613 -0.55 5.72 -0.70
N MET A 614 -0.48 4.39 -0.60
CA MET A 614 0.78 3.64 -0.51
C MET A 614 0.85 2.52 -1.56
N LEU A 615 2.08 2.16 -1.92
CA LEU A 615 2.48 1.06 -2.79
C LEU A 615 3.14 -0.04 -1.96
N CYS A 616 3.02 -1.29 -2.38
CA CYS A 616 3.68 -2.43 -1.75
C CYS A 616 5.05 -2.70 -2.40
N ILE A 617 6.04 -3.06 -1.59
CA ILE A 617 7.39 -3.45 -2.02
C ILE A 617 7.76 -4.78 -1.39
N ILE A 618 8.49 -5.60 -2.16
CA ILE A 618 9.07 -6.87 -1.72
C ILE A 618 10.56 -6.85 -2.07
N THR A 619 11.44 -7.08 -1.08
CA THR A 619 12.90 -7.03 -1.28
C THR A 619 13.65 -8.19 -0.62
N GLN A 620 14.86 -8.43 -1.13
CA GLN A 620 15.90 -9.25 -0.53
C GLN A 620 17.18 -8.42 -0.48
N GLU A 621 17.55 -7.98 0.71
CA GLU A 621 18.56 -6.93 0.88
C GLU A 621 19.65 -7.34 1.86
N TYR A 622 20.90 -7.04 1.52
CA TYR A 622 22.00 -7.09 2.47
C TYR A 622 21.97 -5.82 3.31
N HIS A 623 21.63 -5.94 4.60
CA HIS A 623 21.53 -4.83 5.55
C HIS A 623 22.65 -4.85 6.58
N TYR A 624 22.85 -3.72 7.25
CA TYR A 624 23.80 -3.59 8.36
C TYR A 624 23.22 -4.21 9.63
N SER A 625 23.95 -5.14 10.26
CA SER A 625 23.49 -5.83 11.48
C SER A 625 23.16 -4.86 12.62
N GLU A 626 23.86 -3.72 12.66
CA GLU A 626 23.74 -2.64 13.63
C GLU A 626 22.33 -2.02 13.67
N TRP A 627 21.54 -2.18 12.61
CA TRP A 627 20.16 -1.71 12.57
C TRP A 627 19.22 -2.56 13.42
N TRP A 628 19.63 -3.79 13.77
CA TRP A 628 18.81 -4.76 14.48
C TRP A 628 19.39 -5.23 15.83
N PRO A 629 19.72 -4.33 16.77
CA PRO A 629 20.31 -4.75 18.03
C PRO A 629 19.28 -5.46 18.92
N PRO A 630 19.71 -6.41 19.77
CA PRO A 630 21.05 -7.00 19.83
C PRO A 630 21.40 -7.86 18.60
N ILE A 631 22.61 -7.66 18.08
CA ILE A 631 23.16 -8.36 16.92
C ILE A 631 23.40 -9.83 17.25
N VAL A 632 23.05 -10.73 16.32
CA VAL A 632 23.35 -12.17 16.41
C VAL A 632 24.54 -12.52 15.52
N PHE A 633 24.50 -12.15 14.24
CA PHE A 633 25.62 -12.30 13.30
C PHE A 633 26.01 -10.94 12.73
N GLU A 634 27.31 -10.69 12.58
CA GLU A 634 27.82 -9.50 11.90
C GLU A 634 27.78 -9.72 10.38
N GLN A 635 27.13 -8.80 9.67
CA GLN A 635 26.90 -8.91 8.23
C GLN A 635 28.20 -9.05 7.41
N GLY A 636 29.26 -8.36 7.83
CA GLY A 636 30.58 -8.46 7.17
C GLY A 636 31.24 -9.83 7.34
N LEU A 637 30.90 -10.56 8.40
CA LEU A 637 31.46 -11.89 8.65
C LEU A 637 30.72 -13.01 7.92
N ILE A 638 29.63 -12.67 7.24
CA ILE A 638 28.94 -13.56 6.31
C ILE A 638 29.68 -13.55 4.95
N PRO A 639 30.09 -14.71 4.40
CA PRO A 639 30.78 -14.79 3.11
C PRO A 639 30.01 -14.17 1.95
N TYR A 640 30.70 -13.92 0.84
CA TYR A 640 30.04 -13.71 -0.44
C TYR A 640 29.45 -15.02 -0.92
N ASN A 641 28.16 -15.04 -1.25
CA ASN A 641 27.50 -16.27 -1.67
C ASN A 641 28.06 -16.75 -3.03
N GLN A 642 28.25 -18.05 -3.22
CA GLN A 642 28.84 -18.60 -4.44
C GLN A 642 27.79 -18.76 -5.55
N ASN A 643 26.60 -19.21 -5.17
CA ASN A 643 25.46 -19.39 -6.07
C ASN A 643 24.41 -18.28 -5.86
N ASP A 644 23.52 -18.14 -6.84
CA ASP A 644 22.40 -17.21 -6.74
C ASP A 644 21.48 -17.58 -5.57
N ILE A 645 21.04 -16.57 -4.82
CA ILE A 645 19.95 -16.72 -3.85
C ILE A 645 18.66 -16.22 -4.50
N LYS A 646 17.64 -17.08 -4.60
CA LYS A 646 16.43 -16.81 -5.40
C LYS A 646 15.17 -16.83 -4.54
N GLY A 647 14.38 -15.77 -4.63
CA GLY A 647 13.01 -15.70 -4.15
C GLY A 647 12.01 -15.59 -5.30
N ARG A 648 10.72 -15.74 -4.98
CA ARG A 648 9.62 -15.65 -5.95
C ARG A 648 8.44 -14.88 -5.39
N VAL A 649 7.86 -14.00 -6.20
CA VAL A 649 6.61 -13.27 -5.90
C VAL A 649 5.53 -13.79 -6.83
N TYR A 650 4.50 -14.45 -6.26
CA TYR A 650 3.42 -15.05 -7.05
C TYR A 650 2.26 -14.08 -7.25
N GLU A 651 1.85 -13.38 -6.19
CA GLU A 651 0.75 -12.42 -6.23
C GLU A 651 0.76 -11.50 -5.00
N ILE A 652 0.11 -10.34 -5.15
CA ILE A 652 -0.32 -9.48 -4.03
C ILE A 652 -1.84 -9.32 -4.14
N VAL A 653 -2.56 -9.74 -3.11
CA VAL A 653 -4.01 -9.54 -3.00
C VAL A 653 -4.28 -8.44 -1.98
N ILE A 654 -5.16 -7.50 -2.32
CA ILE A 654 -5.60 -6.41 -1.44
C ILE A 654 -7.09 -6.55 -1.26
N GLU A 655 -7.53 -6.83 -0.03
CA GLU A 655 -8.95 -7.08 0.32
C GLU A 655 -9.53 -5.99 1.21
#